data_AF-A0A1Y3CSC0-F1
#
_entry.id   AF-A0A1Y3CSC0-F1
#
_cell.length_a   1.000
_cell.length_b   1.000
_cell.length_c   1.000
_cell.angle_alpha   90.00
_cell.angle_beta   90.00
_cell.angle_gamma   90.00
#
_symmetry.space_group_name_H-M   'P 1'
#
loop_
_entity.id
_entity.type
_entity.pdbx_description
1 polymer ?
#
loop_
_entity_poly.entity_id
_entity_poly.type
_entity_poly.pdbx_seq_one_letter_code
_entity_poly.pdbx_strand_id
1 'polypeptide(L)'
;MGIFVAVISYRFYIKYIKPAKQLDTQLGDAIKALKKVEQQPNVNTHALDHVFENSIPLKHAWLNYKHSFHDSYEVVDGADVLKASRATISSDIFFSQSVIVDTPLRVEFYKHLPGIITGVGIIATFAGLLCGLLAFDPAGNPEKVQDSLGLLLGGVSEAFMASALAIATAMLITWREKSWLRQCYAQLEMLTTEIDDFFESDDTGEEYLAKLLKSSQANETNARQLKDSLVNELKVMMTNLVDENKKNQMAFTSQLTDSYAKTSKDMADQIGQSISDNLQAPLEKIASSVQQVSGDQSSAVQELMTDVLTAFMTKLESTFGTQMNGMSEMMTQSVSAMREMQLGFTQLITDMKVNSENSTKSLENQMSKMIEDIQQKQNAMSDQMNSMVEHLSKGAEKIGEQGQYAIEQLNGKVSELIGHMGGTMSGVMADIAKQRIEQDRTIADNQHKLHEQSSILIDSLGVEIKELIVHSQNAVESYKNNIQKLTQVTTDSITGMNNGAEKMRIASEQFNIAGTSLISVTDKTSQLISEVTTTSTHLTSASNNLISLLSDYKNSQDSVNKAISTLEGLIKQAQSEAGMNTKMLEDMNQMTTALNQVKKEMQDYLEQVSDVLVKSFDSFGASVETSLNHSLGIYDNTLDQAVKRLSSGVEGLGSFVEDLEDIVRQKKN
;
A
#
# COMPACT_ATOMS: atom_id res chain seq x y z
N MET A 1 46.53 -15.63 -39.05
CA MET A 1 45.77 -16.09 -37.87
C MET A 1 46.48 -15.82 -36.54
N GLY A 2 47.77 -16.13 -36.39
CA GLY A 2 48.50 -15.81 -35.14
C GLY A 2 48.43 -14.34 -34.69
N ILE A 3 48.56 -13.39 -35.62
CA ILE A 3 48.42 -11.95 -35.32
C ILE A 3 47.02 -11.60 -34.81
N PHE A 4 45.98 -12.14 -35.42
CA PHE A 4 44.58 -11.91 -35.03
C PHE A 4 44.32 -12.42 -33.60
N VAL A 5 44.76 -13.65 -33.31
CA VAL A 5 44.68 -14.26 -31.97
C VAL A 5 45.45 -13.44 -30.94
N ALA A 6 46.65 -12.95 -31.27
CA ALA A 6 47.45 -12.11 -30.39
C ALA A 6 46.77 -10.77 -30.08
N VAL A 7 46.20 -10.10 -31.10
CA VAL A 7 45.48 -8.82 -30.93
C VAL A 7 44.23 -9.00 -30.07
N ILE A 8 43.44 -10.05 -30.31
CA ILE A 8 42.24 -10.34 -29.51
C ILE A 8 42.61 -10.70 -28.08
N SER A 9 43.61 -11.55 -27.88
CA SER A 9 44.07 -11.94 -26.54
C SER A 9 44.58 -10.73 -25.76
N TYR A 10 45.33 -9.83 -26.42
CA TYR A 10 45.78 -8.57 -25.82
C TYR A 10 44.60 -7.65 -25.45
N ARG A 11 43.61 -7.52 -26.33
CA ARG A 11 42.41 -6.73 -26.03
C ARG A 11 41.58 -7.34 -24.91
N PHE A 12 41.40 -8.65 -24.88
CA PHE A 12 40.74 -9.36 -23.78
C PHE A 12 41.47 -9.12 -22.45
N TYR A 13 42.81 -9.17 -22.45
CA TYR A 13 43.59 -8.90 -21.26
C TYR A 13 43.38 -7.47 -20.73
N ILE A 14 43.46 -6.45 -21.60
CA ILE A 14 43.34 -5.05 -21.20
C ILE A 14 41.91 -4.64 -20.84
N LYS A 15 40.93 -5.13 -21.60
CA LYS A 15 39.55 -4.65 -21.51
C LYS A 15 38.63 -5.54 -20.67
N TYR A 16 39.04 -6.77 -20.35
CA TYR A 16 38.26 -7.66 -19.49
C TYR A 16 39.05 -8.09 -18.24
N ILE A 17 40.22 -8.72 -18.39
CA ILE A 17 40.97 -9.27 -17.24
C ILE A 17 41.45 -8.17 -16.28
N LYS A 18 42.03 -7.07 -16.80
CA LYS A 18 42.53 -5.98 -15.96
C LYS A 18 41.38 -5.29 -15.18
N PRO A 19 40.24 -4.93 -15.81
CA PRO A 19 39.06 -4.43 -15.09
C PRO A 19 38.50 -5.44 -14.08
N ALA A 20 38.42 -6.74 -14.42
CA ALA A 20 37.93 -7.76 -13.49
C ALA A 20 38.81 -7.88 -12.24
N LYS A 21 40.14 -7.85 -12.40
CA LYS A 21 41.08 -7.80 -11.28
C LYS A 21 40.92 -6.54 -10.43
N GLN A 22 40.72 -5.39 -11.07
CA GLN A 22 40.50 -4.14 -10.36
C GLN A 22 39.20 -4.18 -9.55
N LEU A 23 38.13 -4.72 -10.13
CA LEU A 23 36.85 -4.89 -9.46
C LEU A 23 36.93 -5.87 -8.28
N ASP A 24 37.54 -7.04 -8.47
CA ASP A 24 37.80 -8.02 -7.39
C ASP A 24 38.60 -7.40 -6.24
N THR A 25 39.62 -6.59 -6.56
CA THR A 25 40.41 -5.88 -5.53
C THR A 25 39.55 -4.82 -4.82
N GLN A 26 38.76 -4.04 -5.56
CA GLN A 26 37.88 -3.00 -4.99
C GLN A 26 36.81 -3.60 -4.06
N LEU A 27 36.17 -4.70 -4.46
CA LEU A 27 35.19 -5.41 -3.64
C LEU A 27 35.88 -6.00 -2.40
N GLY A 28 37.04 -6.65 -2.56
CA GLY A 28 37.80 -7.20 -1.46
C GLY A 28 38.31 -6.15 -0.46
N ASP A 29 38.70 -4.96 -0.93
CA ASP A 29 39.11 -3.84 -0.08
C ASP A 29 37.91 -3.22 0.64
N ALA A 30 36.75 -3.12 -0.02
CA ALA A 30 35.50 -2.67 0.60
C ALA A 30 35.07 -3.63 1.73
N ILE A 31 35.09 -4.94 1.50
CA ILE A 31 34.76 -5.95 2.53
C ILE A 31 35.71 -5.83 3.74
N LYS A 32 37.02 -5.72 3.50
CA LYS A 32 37.99 -5.57 4.60
C LYS A 32 37.78 -4.28 5.39
N ALA A 33 37.45 -3.18 4.70
CA ALA A 33 37.17 -1.91 5.35
C ALA A 33 35.88 -2.00 6.18
N LEU A 34 34.84 -2.67 5.67
CA LEU A 34 33.57 -2.87 6.36
C LEU A 34 33.75 -3.68 7.66
N LYS A 35 34.46 -4.82 7.59
CA LYS A 35 34.82 -5.64 8.78
C LYS A 35 35.61 -4.88 9.83
N LYS A 36 36.45 -3.94 9.40
CA LYS A 36 37.25 -3.11 10.31
C LYS A 36 36.38 -2.07 11.03
N VAL A 37 35.34 -1.59 10.36
CA VAL A 37 34.38 -0.62 10.91
C VAL A 37 33.45 -1.31 11.90
N GLU A 38 32.92 -2.49 11.57
CA GLU A 38 32.06 -3.32 12.45
C GLU A 38 32.66 -3.58 13.84
N GLN A 39 34.00 -3.71 13.95
CA GLN A 39 34.70 -3.94 15.22
C GLN A 39 34.71 -2.73 16.17
N GLN A 40 34.18 -1.57 15.78
CA GLN A 40 34.13 -0.37 16.63
C GLN A 40 32.78 -0.27 17.37
N PRO A 41 32.77 -0.07 18.70
CA PRO A 41 31.55 -0.17 19.52
C PRO A 41 30.57 1.01 19.44
N ASN A 42 30.69 1.92 18.45
CA ASN A 42 29.80 3.08 18.29
C ASN A 42 29.91 3.70 16.89
N VAL A 43 29.68 2.90 15.84
CA VAL A 43 29.83 3.37 14.46
C VAL A 43 28.62 4.18 14.04
N ASN A 44 28.86 5.47 13.76
CA ASN A 44 27.93 6.31 13.02
C ASN A 44 27.86 5.82 11.56
N THR A 45 26.66 5.65 11.01
CA THR A 45 26.39 5.19 9.63
C THR A 45 27.14 5.97 8.56
N HIS A 46 27.54 7.20 8.85
CA HIS A 46 28.39 8.03 7.99
C HIS A 46 29.85 7.55 7.86
N ALA A 47 30.36 6.71 8.77
CA ALA A 47 31.71 6.14 8.66
C ALA A 47 31.84 5.17 7.48
N LEU A 48 30.72 4.57 7.04
CA LEU A 48 30.66 3.68 5.88
C LEU A 48 30.70 4.43 4.54
N ASP A 49 30.41 5.74 4.52
CA ASP A 49 30.48 6.55 3.29
C ASP A 49 31.89 6.50 2.68
N HIS A 50 32.94 6.53 3.51
CA HIS A 50 34.33 6.46 3.07
C HIS A 50 34.75 5.09 2.51
N VAL A 51 34.03 4.02 2.83
CA VAL A 51 34.32 2.67 2.33
C VAL A 51 34.03 2.55 0.84
N PHE A 52 32.96 3.22 0.38
CA PHE A 52 32.46 3.11 -0.98
C PHE A 52 32.86 4.28 -1.90
N GLU A 53 33.55 5.30 -1.39
CA GLU A 53 33.94 6.50 -2.14
C GLU A 53 34.91 6.24 -3.31
N ASN A 54 35.71 5.17 -3.23
CA ASN A 54 36.80 4.91 -4.16
C ASN A 54 36.36 4.34 -5.52
N SER A 55 35.12 3.85 -5.66
CA SER A 55 34.60 3.38 -6.95
C SER A 55 33.23 3.99 -7.26
N ILE A 56 33.08 4.51 -8.47
CA ILE A 56 31.85 5.20 -8.91
C ILE A 56 30.61 4.27 -8.81
N PRO A 57 30.66 2.99 -9.26
CA PRO A 57 29.51 2.09 -9.16
C PRO A 57 29.13 1.76 -7.71
N LEU A 58 30.11 1.47 -6.84
CA LEU A 58 29.82 1.16 -5.43
C LEU A 58 29.34 2.41 -4.68
N LYS A 59 29.92 3.59 -4.95
CA LYS A 59 29.45 4.85 -4.38
C LYS A 59 27.99 5.11 -4.73
N HIS A 60 27.62 4.92 -5.99
CA HIS A 60 26.25 5.14 -6.44
C HIS A 60 25.28 4.12 -5.82
N ALA A 61 25.67 2.84 -5.75
CA ALA A 61 24.87 1.82 -5.06
C ALA A 61 24.69 2.16 -3.57
N TRP A 62 25.78 2.55 -2.89
CA TRP A 62 25.77 2.94 -1.48
C TRP A 62 24.88 4.16 -1.21
N LEU A 63 24.98 5.22 -2.02
CA LEU A 63 24.15 6.42 -1.85
C LEU A 63 22.67 6.12 -2.00
N ASN A 64 22.29 5.26 -2.95
CA ASN A 64 20.90 4.85 -3.12
C ASN A 64 20.42 3.93 -1.99
N TYR A 65 21.29 3.01 -1.54
CA TYR A 65 21.00 2.15 -0.41
C TYR A 65 20.78 2.96 0.88
N LYS A 66 21.55 4.03 1.10
CA LYS A 66 21.39 4.95 2.24
C LYS A 66 20.01 5.60 2.33
N HIS A 67 19.33 5.81 1.20
CA HIS A 67 17.95 6.33 1.22
C HIS A 67 16.95 5.33 1.83
N SER A 68 17.30 4.05 1.95
CA SER A 68 16.48 3.04 2.62
C SER A 68 16.68 3.01 4.13
N PHE A 69 17.59 3.83 4.67
CA PHE A 69 17.91 3.83 6.10
C PHE A 69 16.84 4.56 6.92
N HIS A 70 16.46 3.95 8.03
CA HIS A 70 15.60 4.53 9.04
C HIS A 70 16.36 4.66 10.36
N ASP A 71 16.57 5.90 10.76
CA ASP A 71 17.28 6.25 11.98
C ASP A 71 16.33 6.22 13.18
N SER A 72 16.66 5.41 14.18
CA SER A 72 15.94 5.35 15.45
C SER A 72 16.65 6.19 16.51
N TYR A 73 15.91 7.12 17.12
CA TYR A 73 16.41 8.03 18.16
C TYR A 73 15.82 7.63 19.52
N GLU A 74 16.64 7.66 20.58
CA GLU A 74 16.22 7.44 21.95
C GLU A 74 16.48 8.71 22.77
N VAL A 75 15.47 9.13 23.56
CA VAL A 75 15.58 10.31 24.42
C VAL A 75 16.31 9.91 25.69
N VAL A 76 17.57 10.29 25.82
CA VAL A 76 18.34 10.15 27.05
C VAL A 76 18.61 11.56 27.58
N ASP A 77 18.19 11.85 28.81
CA ASP A 77 18.32 13.17 29.46
C ASP A 77 17.75 14.36 28.64
N GLY A 78 16.65 14.14 27.92
CA GLY A 78 15.95 15.20 27.18
C GLY A 78 16.63 15.64 25.87
N ALA A 79 17.66 14.92 25.42
CA ALA A 79 18.24 15.06 24.09
C ALA A 79 17.97 13.78 23.27
N ASP A 80 17.59 13.96 22.01
CA ASP A 80 17.47 12.86 21.05
C ASP A 80 18.87 12.36 20.70
N VAL A 81 19.22 11.14 21.13
CA VAL A 81 20.47 10.48 20.78
C VAL A 81 20.16 9.38 19.76
N LEU A 82 20.87 9.37 18.64
CA LEU A 82 20.74 8.31 17.62
C LEU A 82 21.16 6.97 18.22
N LYS A 83 20.23 6.02 18.32
CA LYS A 83 20.44 4.70 18.92
C LYS A 83 20.92 3.68 17.90
N ALA A 84 20.29 3.65 16.73
CA ALA A 84 20.65 2.75 15.63
C ALA A 84 20.04 3.23 14.30
N SER A 85 20.80 3.11 13.21
CA SER A 85 20.27 3.22 11.84
C SER A 85 19.94 1.83 11.32
N ARG A 86 18.80 1.68 10.62
CA ARG A 86 18.30 0.38 10.12
C ARG A 86 18.09 0.43 8.63
N ALA A 87 18.44 -0.62 7.89
CA ALA A 87 18.04 -0.76 6.50
C ALA A 87 16.65 -1.40 6.40
N THR A 88 15.77 -0.84 5.57
CA THR A 88 14.41 -1.38 5.34
C THR A 88 14.36 -2.39 4.20
N ILE A 89 15.45 -2.52 3.45
CA ILE A 89 15.57 -3.31 2.21
C ILE A 89 16.97 -3.96 2.21
N SER A 90 17.08 -5.15 1.64
CA SER A 90 18.35 -5.85 1.44
C SER A 90 19.31 -5.09 0.51
N SER A 91 20.61 -5.15 0.80
CA SER A 91 21.65 -4.46 0.04
C SER A 91 21.80 -4.98 -1.40
N ASP A 92 21.47 -6.25 -1.66
CA ASP A 92 21.56 -6.92 -2.97
C ASP A 92 20.76 -6.23 -4.08
N ILE A 93 19.66 -5.54 -3.74
CA ILE A 93 18.84 -4.77 -4.68
C ILE A 93 19.64 -3.62 -5.29
N PHE A 94 20.46 -2.94 -4.49
CA PHE A 94 21.26 -1.80 -4.92
C PHE A 94 22.65 -2.23 -5.41
N PHE A 95 23.22 -3.25 -4.78
CA PHE A 95 24.48 -3.90 -5.14
C PHE A 95 24.26 -5.09 -6.07
N SER A 96 23.46 -4.88 -7.13
CA SER A 96 23.10 -5.96 -8.06
C SER A 96 24.27 -6.36 -8.97
N GLN A 97 24.27 -7.64 -9.38
CA GLN A 97 25.26 -8.22 -10.31
C GLN A 97 25.35 -7.43 -11.62
N SER A 98 24.21 -6.96 -12.13
CA SER A 98 24.12 -6.25 -13.41
C SER A 98 24.83 -4.89 -13.38
N VAL A 99 24.68 -4.15 -12.29
CA VAL A 99 25.23 -2.79 -12.12
C VAL A 99 26.69 -2.85 -11.71
N ILE A 100 27.04 -3.71 -10.75
CA ILE A 100 28.37 -3.74 -10.16
C ILE A 100 29.37 -4.57 -10.98
N VAL A 101 28.93 -5.66 -11.63
CA VAL A 101 29.82 -6.61 -12.30
C VAL A 101 29.61 -6.65 -13.81
N ASP A 102 28.38 -6.83 -14.29
CA ASP A 102 28.14 -7.05 -15.73
C ASP A 102 28.42 -5.80 -16.58
N THR A 103 27.94 -4.64 -16.14
CA THR A 103 28.07 -3.38 -16.87
C THR A 103 29.54 -2.95 -17.01
N PRO A 104 30.37 -2.94 -15.93
CA PRO A 104 31.78 -2.58 -16.04
C PRO A 104 32.62 -3.58 -16.84
N LEU A 105 32.31 -4.88 -16.75
CA LEU A 105 33.05 -5.93 -17.45
C LEU A 105 32.55 -6.21 -18.88
N ARG A 106 31.40 -5.64 -19.26
CA ARG A 106 30.75 -5.88 -20.57
C ARG A 106 30.58 -7.37 -20.84
N VAL A 107 30.09 -8.09 -19.83
CA VAL A 107 30.03 -9.55 -19.80
C VAL A 107 29.35 -10.12 -21.04
N GLU A 108 28.27 -9.49 -21.48
CA GLU A 108 27.52 -9.92 -22.67
C GLU A 108 28.38 -9.99 -23.94
N PHE A 109 29.23 -8.99 -24.19
CA PHE A 109 30.13 -9.01 -25.36
C PHE A 109 31.17 -10.13 -25.24
N TYR A 110 31.79 -10.28 -24.07
CA TYR A 110 32.86 -11.25 -23.87
C TYR A 110 32.37 -12.70 -23.77
N LYS A 111 31.10 -12.91 -23.41
CA LYS A 111 30.42 -14.20 -23.50
C LYS A 111 30.34 -14.72 -24.94
N HIS A 112 30.21 -13.83 -25.92
CA HIS A 112 30.14 -14.20 -27.34
C HIS A 112 31.52 -14.21 -28.04
N LEU A 113 32.55 -13.61 -27.44
CA LEU A 113 33.89 -13.53 -28.02
C LEU A 113 34.50 -14.90 -28.39
N PRO A 114 34.41 -15.97 -27.57
CA PRO A 114 34.87 -17.30 -27.96
C PRO A 114 34.21 -17.81 -29.26
N GLY A 115 32.91 -17.57 -29.43
CA GLY A 115 32.16 -17.97 -30.63
C GLY A 115 32.61 -17.21 -31.88
N ILE A 116 32.98 -15.92 -31.73
CA ILE A 116 33.55 -15.13 -32.83
C ILE A 116 34.92 -15.69 -33.22
N ILE A 117 35.77 -16.03 -32.24
CA ILE A 117 37.11 -16.57 -32.50
C ILE A 117 37.02 -17.94 -33.21
N THR A 118 36.15 -18.84 -32.75
CA THR A 118 35.96 -20.14 -33.40
C THR A 118 35.36 -19.99 -34.80
N GLY A 119 34.38 -19.09 -34.98
CA GLY A 119 33.81 -18.77 -36.29
C GLY A 119 34.86 -18.27 -37.29
N VAL A 120 35.72 -17.33 -36.88
CA VAL A 120 36.84 -16.87 -37.72
C VAL A 120 37.85 -18.00 -37.98
N GLY A 121 38.08 -18.88 -37.01
CA GLY A 121 38.88 -20.11 -37.17
C GLY A 121 38.36 -21.01 -38.28
N ILE A 122 37.05 -21.28 -38.28
CA ILE A 122 36.37 -22.09 -39.31
C ILE A 122 36.47 -21.44 -40.69
N ILE A 123 36.22 -20.13 -40.79
CA ILE A 123 36.34 -19.37 -42.04
C ILE A 123 37.77 -19.46 -42.60
N ALA A 124 38.79 -19.34 -41.73
CA ALA A 124 40.18 -19.48 -42.13
C ALA A 124 40.51 -20.88 -42.65
N THR A 125 39.94 -21.94 -42.05
CA THR A 125 40.08 -23.31 -42.56
C THR A 125 39.47 -23.47 -43.95
N PHE A 126 38.24 -22.99 -44.15
CA PHE A 126 37.59 -23.03 -45.46
C PHE A 126 38.37 -22.24 -46.52
N ALA A 127 38.86 -21.06 -46.18
CA ALA A 127 39.68 -20.25 -47.09
C ALA A 127 40.99 -20.96 -47.45
N GLY A 128 41.66 -21.58 -46.49
CA GLY A 128 42.90 -22.34 -46.73
C GLY A 128 42.67 -23.59 -47.59
N LEU A 129 41.57 -24.31 -47.37
CA LEU A 129 41.16 -25.43 -48.25
C LEU A 129 40.87 -24.96 -49.68
N LEU A 130 40.18 -23.83 -49.83
CA LEU A 130 39.85 -23.26 -51.14
C LEU A 130 41.12 -22.82 -51.88
N CYS A 131 42.05 -22.13 -51.21
CA CYS A 131 43.34 -21.77 -51.78
C CYS A 131 44.18 -23.01 -52.16
N GLY A 132 44.19 -24.04 -51.31
CA GLY A 132 44.86 -25.31 -51.60
C GLY A 132 44.30 -25.99 -52.85
N LEU A 133 42.97 -26.05 -52.98
CA LEU A 133 42.29 -26.63 -54.15
C LEU A 133 42.52 -25.83 -55.44
N LEU A 134 42.58 -24.50 -55.35
CA LEU A 134 42.90 -23.65 -56.51
C LEU A 134 44.35 -23.82 -56.99
N ALA A 135 45.27 -24.19 -56.09
CA ALA A 135 46.67 -24.47 -56.42
C ALA A 135 46.90 -25.92 -56.92
N PHE A 136 45.87 -26.77 -56.87
CA PHE A 136 45.95 -28.16 -57.32
C PHE A 136 45.71 -28.26 -58.82
N ASP A 137 46.73 -28.71 -59.56
CA ASP A 137 46.67 -28.91 -61.01
C ASP A 137 46.75 -30.42 -61.35
N PRO A 138 45.60 -31.12 -61.47
CA PRO A 138 45.56 -32.54 -61.76
C PRO A 138 45.85 -32.90 -63.23
N ALA A 139 45.99 -31.91 -64.12
CA ALA A 139 46.19 -32.12 -65.56
C ALA A 139 47.66 -31.99 -66.01
N GLY A 140 48.59 -31.71 -65.08
CA GLY A 140 50.01 -31.51 -65.35
C GLY A 140 50.85 -32.80 -65.45
N ASN A 141 52.14 -32.65 -65.77
CA ASN A 141 53.13 -33.74 -65.76
C ASN A 141 53.20 -34.43 -64.38
N PRO A 142 53.55 -35.74 -64.30
CA PRO A 142 53.58 -36.49 -63.03
C PRO A 142 54.41 -35.84 -61.91
N GLU A 143 55.52 -35.17 -62.26
CA GLU A 143 56.36 -34.42 -61.31
C GLU A 143 55.65 -33.17 -60.76
N LYS A 144 54.85 -32.47 -61.59
CA LYS A 144 54.10 -31.27 -61.18
C LYS A 144 52.87 -31.61 -60.33
N VAL A 145 52.31 -32.80 -60.48
CA VAL A 145 51.22 -33.29 -59.64
C VAL A 145 51.72 -33.58 -58.21
N GLN A 146 52.97 -34.06 -58.07
CA GLN A 146 53.57 -34.28 -56.75
C GLN A 146 53.86 -32.96 -56.02
N ASP A 147 54.35 -31.95 -56.73
CA ASP A 147 54.60 -30.61 -56.17
C ASP A 147 53.30 -29.87 -55.82
N SER A 148 52.27 -29.96 -56.66
CA SER A 148 50.95 -29.36 -56.39
C SER A 148 50.21 -30.05 -55.25
N LEU A 149 50.41 -31.36 -55.07
CA LEU A 149 49.92 -32.10 -53.90
C LEU A 149 50.62 -31.66 -52.60
N GLY A 150 51.93 -31.40 -52.64
CA GLY A 150 52.67 -30.86 -51.50
C GLY A 150 52.17 -29.48 -51.07
N LEU A 151 51.90 -28.60 -52.04
CA LEU A 151 51.29 -27.27 -51.81
C LEU A 151 49.86 -27.36 -51.27
N LEU A 152 49.03 -28.28 -51.80
CA LEU A 152 47.69 -28.55 -51.31
C LEU A 152 47.72 -29.01 -49.84
N LEU A 153 48.56 -30.02 -49.52
CA LEU A 153 48.67 -30.56 -48.17
C LEU A 153 49.27 -29.55 -47.18
N GLY A 154 50.23 -28.73 -47.62
CA GLY A 154 50.78 -27.65 -46.82
C GLY A 154 49.74 -26.58 -46.47
N GLY A 155 48.98 -26.10 -47.46
CA GLY A 155 47.93 -25.11 -47.27
C GLY A 155 46.78 -25.61 -46.40
N VAL A 156 46.39 -26.88 -46.58
CA VAL A 156 45.41 -27.56 -45.71
C VAL A 156 45.93 -27.64 -44.28
N SER A 157 47.17 -28.13 -44.07
CA SER A 157 47.77 -28.30 -42.74
C SER A 157 47.85 -26.98 -41.97
N GLU A 158 48.30 -25.89 -42.61
CA GLU A 158 48.39 -24.56 -41.99
C GLU A 158 47.00 -24.03 -41.59
N ALA A 159 45.99 -24.27 -42.42
CA ALA A 159 44.61 -23.86 -42.17
C ALA A 159 43.94 -24.64 -41.02
N PHE A 160 44.28 -25.93 -40.86
CA PHE A 160 43.88 -26.73 -39.71
C PHE A 160 44.57 -26.28 -38.42
N MET A 161 45.88 -26.01 -38.47
CA MET A 161 46.64 -25.51 -37.31
C MET A 161 46.11 -24.14 -36.85
N ALA A 162 45.73 -23.28 -37.78
CA ALA A 162 45.11 -21.99 -37.47
C ALA A 162 43.76 -22.12 -36.74
N SER A 163 42.94 -23.11 -37.10
CA SER A 163 41.68 -23.39 -36.41
C SER A 163 41.90 -24.04 -35.04
N ALA A 164 42.85 -24.98 -34.92
CA ALA A 164 43.25 -25.53 -33.64
C ALA A 164 43.71 -24.43 -32.66
N LEU A 165 44.49 -23.46 -33.14
CA LEU A 165 44.91 -22.30 -32.35
C LEU A 165 43.72 -21.41 -31.95
N ALA A 166 42.76 -21.18 -32.85
CA ALA A 166 41.56 -20.40 -32.57
C ALA A 166 40.69 -21.07 -31.49
N ILE A 167 40.46 -22.38 -31.61
CA ILE A 167 39.69 -23.18 -30.64
C ILE A 167 40.39 -23.19 -29.28
N ALA A 168 41.69 -23.46 -29.23
CA ALA A 168 42.45 -23.45 -27.99
C ALA A 168 42.40 -22.08 -27.29
N THR A 169 42.52 -21.00 -28.07
CA THR A 169 42.40 -19.63 -27.55
C THR A 169 40.99 -19.34 -27.02
N ALA A 170 39.95 -19.74 -27.75
CA ALA A 170 38.56 -19.56 -27.35
C ALA A 170 38.23 -20.31 -26.04
N MET A 171 38.75 -21.53 -25.88
CA MET A 171 38.64 -22.31 -24.64
C MET A 171 39.34 -21.60 -23.47
N LEU A 172 40.57 -21.11 -23.69
CA LEU A 172 41.33 -20.39 -22.66
C LEU A 172 40.63 -19.10 -22.23
N ILE A 173 40.10 -18.33 -23.19
CA ILE A 173 39.32 -17.11 -22.92
C ILE A 173 38.07 -17.46 -22.11
N THR A 174 37.30 -18.46 -22.51
CA THR A 174 36.09 -18.89 -21.80
C THR A 174 36.40 -19.31 -20.36
N TRP A 175 37.46 -20.09 -20.16
CA TRP A 175 37.86 -20.52 -18.82
C TRP A 175 38.27 -19.33 -17.94
N ARG A 176 39.08 -18.40 -18.46
CA ARG A 176 39.50 -17.20 -17.73
C ARG A 176 38.34 -16.25 -17.45
N GLU A 177 37.47 -16.05 -18.42
CA GLU A 177 36.25 -15.22 -18.33
C GLU A 177 35.37 -15.72 -17.17
N LYS A 178 34.92 -16.98 -17.23
CA LYS A 178 34.09 -17.58 -16.17
C LYS A 178 34.74 -17.60 -14.80
N SER A 179 36.06 -17.80 -14.73
CA SER A 179 36.78 -17.83 -13.45
C SER A 179 36.77 -16.46 -12.77
N TRP A 180 37.06 -15.38 -13.49
CA TRP A 180 37.05 -14.02 -12.93
C TRP A 180 35.64 -13.54 -12.62
N LEU A 181 34.67 -13.86 -13.49
CA LEU A 181 33.27 -13.52 -13.29
C LEU A 181 32.71 -14.14 -12.01
N ARG A 182 32.93 -15.45 -11.82
CA ARG A 182 32.51 -16.16 -10.60
C ARG A 182 33.15 -15.56 -9.35
N GLN A 183 34.42 -15.18 -9.42
CA GLN A 183 35.12 -14.59 -8.29
C GLN A 183 34.54 -13.21 -7.93
N CYS A 184 34.25 -12.36 -8.93
CA CYS A 184 33.61 -11.07 -8.70
C CYS A 184 32.21 -11.22 -8.11
N TYR A 185 31.43 -12.22 -8.55
CA TYR A 185 30.12 -12.51 -7.95
C TYR A 185 30.22 -12.98 -6.51
N ALA A 186 31.15 -13.89 -6.20
CA ALA A 186 31.35 -14.34 -4.83
C ALA A 186 31.78 -13.19 -3.90
N GLN A 187 32.65 -12.29 -4.38
CA GLN A 187 33.03 -11.08 -3.64
C GLN A 187 31.84 -10.12 -3.48
N LEU A 188 31.02 -9.95 -4.51
CA LEU A 188 29.83 -9.11 -4.42
C LEU A 188 28.84 -9.65 -3.38
N GLU A 189 28.59 -10.96 -3.40
CA GLU A 189 27.74 -11.65 -2.44
C GLU A 189 28.27 -11.52 -1.01
N MET A 190 29.58 -11.74 -0.81
CA MET A 190 30.22 -11.50 0.49
C MET A 190 30.09 -10.02 0.91
N LEU A 191 30.24 -9.08 0.00
CA LEU A 191 30.07 -7.66 0.32
C LEU A 191 28.63 -7.35 0.74
N THR A 192 27.62 -7.85 0.02
CA THR A 192 26.21 -7.63 0.38
C THR A 192 25.87 -8.26 1.72
N THR A 193 26.32 -9.49 1.98
CA THR A 193 26.13 -10.14 3.28
C THR A 193 26.73 -9.32 4.41
N GLU A 194 27.97 -8.85 4.26
CA GLU A 194 28.62 -8.06 5.31
C GLU A 194 27.95 -6.69 5.50
N ILE A 195 27.47 -6.06 4.43
CA ILE A 195 26.66 -4.83 4.52
C ILE A 195 25.38 -5.10 5.30
N ASP A 196 24.65 -6.17 4.98
CA ASP A 196 23.39 -6.51 5.64
C ASP A 196 23.62 -6.96 7.09
N ASP A 197 24.70 -7.70 7.39
CA ASP A 197 25.09 -8.08 8.76
C ASP A 197 25.42 -6.86 9.62
N PHE A 198 25.96 -5.77 9.03
CA PHE A 198 26.22 -4.52 9.75
C PHE A 198 24.93 -3.86 10.26
N PHE A 199 23.79 -4.08 9.60
CA PHE A 199 22.50 -3.56 10.00
C PHE A 199 21.68 -4.69 10.65
N GLU A 200 21.59 -4.69 12.00
CA GLU A 200 20.88 -5.70 12.82
C GLU A 200 19.79 -6.49 12.07
N SER A 201 20.10 -7.74 11.74
CA SER A 201 19.18 -8.68 11.12
C SER A 201 18.25 -9.31 12.18
N ASP A 202 16.94 -9.18 11.95
CA ASP A 202 15.96 -10.28 12.07
C ASP A 202 15.38 -10.72 13.44
N ASP A 203 14.97 -9.79 14.33
CA ASP A 203 14.17 -10.20 15.52
C ASP A 203 12.95 -9.31 15.86
N THR A 204 12.60 -8.33 15.01
CA THR A 204 11.60 -7.31 15.38
C THR A 204 10.43 -7.14 14.42
N GLY A 205 10.32 -7.89 13.33
CA GLY A 205 9.03 -8.03 12.65
C GLY A 205 7.98 -8.59 13.61
N GLU A 206 8.35 -9.66 14.31
CA GLU A 206 7.56 -10.24 15.39
C GLU A 206 7.48 -9.34 16.63
N GLU A 207 8.55 -8.67 17.05
CA GLU A 207 8.48 -7.76 18.22
C GLU A 207 7.66 -6.49 17.92
N TYR A 208 7.68 -5.99 16.69
CA TYR A 208 6.85 -4.86 16.25
C TYR A 208 5.41 -5.31 16.07
N LEU A 209 5.16 -6.47 15.45
CA LEU A 209 3.83 -7.09 15.45
C LEU A 209 3.35 -7.40 16.87
N ALA A 210 4.23 -7.78 17.79
CA ALA A 210 3.91 -8.03 19.18
C ALA A 210 3.67 -6.72 19.95
N LYS A 211 4.42 -5.65 19.67
CA LYS A 211 4.17 -4.31 20.22
C LYS A 211 2.88 -3.72 19.65
N LEU A 212 2.59 -3.95 18.37
CA LEU A 212 1.38 -3.50 17.69
C LEU A 212 0.17 -4.33 18.15
N LEU A 213 0.35 -5.64 18.37
CA LEU A 213 -0.63 -6.53 18.99
C LEU A 213 -0.86 -6.15 20.45
N LYS A 214 0.19 -5.82 21.21
CA LYS A 214 0.08 -5.37 22.60
C LYS A 214 -0.58 -4.00 22.70
N SER A 215 -0.27 -3.07 21.80
CA SER A 215 -0.96 -1.78 21.71
C SER A 215 -2.39 -1.96 21.22
N SER A 216 -2.66 -2.94 20.34
CA SER A 216 -4.00 -3.29 19.87
C SER A 216 -4.84 -3.96 20.97
N GLN A 217 -4.27 -4.87 21.76
CA GLN A 217 -4.89 -5.46 22.95
C GLN A 217 -5.13 -4.41 24.04
N ALA A 218 -4.19 -3.48 24.24
CA ALA A 218 -4.39 -2.33 25.11
C ALA A 218 -5.51 -1.42 24.58
N ASN A 219 -5.58 -1.19 23.27
CA ASN A 219 -6.67 -0.45 22.64
C ASN A 219 -8.01 -1.17 22.72
N GLU A 220 -8.06 -2.50 22.61
CA GLU A 220 -9.28 -3.30 22.80
C GLU A 220 -9.75 -3.21 24.25
N THR A 221 -8.81 -3.24 25.20
CA THR A 221 -9.11 -3.07 26.63
C THR A 221 -9.61 -1.65 26.93
N ASN A 222 -8.95 -0.63 26.38
CA ASN A 222 -9.38 0.76 26.49
C ASN A 222 -10.71 1.01 25.77
N ALA A 223 -10.96 0.35 24.64
CA ALA A 223 -12.23 0.43 23.91
C ALA A 223 -13.35 -0.29 24.65
N ARG A 224 -13.07 -1.41 25.34
CA ARG A 224 -14.01 -2.05 26.27
C ARG A 224 -14.29 -1.17 27.48
N GLN A 225 -13.28 -0.55 28.07
CA GLN A 225 -13.46 0.38 29.19
C GLN A 225 -14.18 1.65 28.78
N LEU A 226 -13.90 2.20 27.59
CA LEU A 226 -14.63 3.31 27.00
C LEU A 226 -16.07 2.89 26.71
N LYS A 227 -16.29 1.72 26.11
CA LYS A 227 -17.64 1.19 25.89
C LYS A 227 -18.39 1.05 27.20
N ASP A 228 -17.79 0.45 28.23
CA ASP A 228 -18.48 0.21 29.50
C ASP A 228 -18.69 1.51 30.28
N SER A 229 -17.73 2.43 30.27
CA SER A 229 -17.87 3.77 30.88
C SER A 229 -18.91 4.60 30.15
N LEU A 230 -18.89 4.61 28.81
CA LEU A 230 -19.82 5.36 27.99
C LEU A 230 -21.23 4.74 28.04
N VAL A 231 -21.37 3.42 28.06
CA VAL A 231 -22.66 2.75 28.27
C VAL A 231 -23.19 3.02 29.67
N ASN A 232 -22.34 3.01 30.70
CA ASN A 232 -22.78 3.28 32.06
C ASN A 232 -23.11 4.77 32.27
N GLU A 233 -22.30 5.70 31.77
CA GLU A 233 -22.57 7.14 31.79
C GLU A 233 -23.80 7.49 30.96
N LEU A 234 -23.98 6.89 29.77
CA LEU A 234 -25.14 7.12 28.93
C LEU A 234 -26.39 6.48 29.54
N LYS A 235 -26.26 5.35 30.26
CA LYS A 235 -27.35 4.78 31.09
C LYS A 235 -27.69 5.71 32.25
N VAL A 236 -26.71 6.26 32.96
CA VAL A 236 -26.95 7.22 34.05
C VAL A 236 -27.55 8.51 33.51
N MET A 237 -27.06 9.04 32.40
CA MET A 237 -27.60 10.23 31.74
C MET A 237 -29.02 9.99 31.22
N MET A 238 -29.28 8.85 30.58
CA MET A 238 -30.64 8.45 30.17
C MET A 238 -31.56 8.22 31.37
N THR A 239 -31.06 7.64 32.46
CA THR A 239 -31.85 7.43 33.68
C THR A 239 -32.17 8.78 34.33
N ASN A 240 -31.18 9.67 34.44
CA ASN A 240 -31.37 11.02 34.96
C ASN A 240 -32.27 11.85 34.05
N LEU A 241 -32.12 11.78 32.72
CA LEU A 241 -33.00 12.44 31.77
C LEU A 241 -34.42 11.86 31.83
N VAL A 242 -34.59 10.54 31.96
CA VAL A 242 -35.91 9.91 32.10
C VAL A 242 -36.53 10.26 33.44
N ASP A 243 -35.77 10.29 34.53
CA ASP A 243 -36.26 10.69 35.86
C ASP A 243 -36.59 12.19 35.92
N GLU A 244 -35.79 13.04 35.28
CA GLU A 244 -36.03 14.47 35.16
C GLU A 244 -37.19 14.76 34.20
N ASN A 245 -37.30 14.04 33.09
CA ASN A 245 -38.44 14.11 32.17
C ASN A 245 -39.71 13.53 32.82
N LYS A 246 -39.61 12.49 33.64
CA LYS A 246 -40.71 11.93 34.45
C LYS A 246 -41.11 12.87 35.57
N LYS A 247 -40.17 13.54 36.24
CA LYS A 247 -40.45 14.55 37.25
C LYS A 247 -41.09 15.79 36.62
N ASN A 248 -40.61 16.22 35.45
CA ASN A 248 -41.21 17.31 34.68
C ASN A 248 -42.57 16.90 34.09
N GLN A 249 -42.74 15.66 33.62
CA GLN A 249 -44.04 15.10 33.23
C GLN A 249 -44.97 14.97 34.42
N MET A 250 -44.51 14.55 35.60
CA MET A 250 -45.34 14.47 36.80
C MET A 250 -45.73 15.86 37.31
N ALA A 251 -44.83 16.84 37.25
CA ALA A 251 -45.14 18.23 37.55
C ALA A 251 -46.13 18.81 36.53
N PHE A 252 -45.94 18.50 35.25
CA PHE A 252 -46.84 18.87 34.16
C PHE A 252 -48.18 18.14 34.24
N THR A 253 -48.22 16.85 34.61
CA THR A 253 -49.42 16.05 34.83
C THR A 253 -50.13 16.48 36.11
N SER A 254 -49.42 16.90 37.16
CA SER A 254 -50.03 17.47 38.36
C SER A 254 -50.62 18.85 38.06
N GLN A 255 -49.90 19.71 37.33
CA GLN A 255 -50.45 20.98 36.86
C GLN A 255 -51.61 20.78 35.90
N LEU A 256 -51.53 19.81 34.98
CA LEU A 256 -52.64 19.44 34.11
C LEU A 256 -53.77 18.83 34.93
N THR A 257 -53.54 18.00 35.94
CA THR A 257 -54.62 17.37 36.72
C THR A 257 -55.32 18.42 37.59
N ASP A 258 -54.59 19.35 38.19
CA ASP A 258 -55.19 20.47 38.95
C ASP A 258 -55.89 21.47 38.01
N SER A 259 -55.28 21.78 36.86
CA SER A 259 -55.87 22.68 35.87
C SER A 259 -57.04 22.02 35.13
N TYR A 260 -57.02 20.71 34.88
CA TYR A 260 -58.09 19.94 34.24
C TYR A 260 -59.18 19.56 35.23
N ALA A 261 -58.89 19.36 36.51
CA ALA A 261 -59.91 19.22 37.55
C ALA A 261 -60.61 20.56 37.79
N LYS A 262 -59.86 21.67 37.82
CA LYS A 262 -60.41 23.01 37.94
C LYS A 262 -61.17 23.44 36.68
N THR A 263 -60.61 23.22 35.49
CA THR A 263 -61.29 23.47 34.21
C THR A 263 -62.45 22.52 34.00
N SER A 264 -62.37 21.23 34.35
CA SER A 264 -63.51 20.30 34.26
C SER A 264 -64.61 20.64 35.25
N LYS A 265 -64.27 21.19 36.43
CA LYS A 265 -65.25 21.66 37.40
C LYS A 265 -65.90 22.96 36.94
N ASP A 266 -65.10 23.93 36.50
CA ASP A 266 -65.58 25.19 35.93
C ASP A 266 -66.37 24.95 34.63
N MET A 267 -66.00 23.94 33.85
CA MET A 267 -66.70 23.52 32.63
C MET A 267 -67.93 22.67 32.93
N ALA A 268 -67.95 21.86 34.00
CA ALA A 268 -69.17 21.17 34.46
C ALA A 268 -70.17 22.16 35.09
N ASP A 269 -69.68 23.16 35.81
CA ASP A 269 -70.49 24.25 36.36
C ASP A 269 -70.97 25.17 35.23
N GLN A 270 -70.14 25.51 34.25
CA GLN A 270 -70.55 26.29 33.07
C GLN A 270 -71.47 25.51 32.14
N ILE A 271 -71.27 24.21 31.92
CA ILE A 271 -72.17 23.36 31.12
C ILE A 271 -73.47 23.13 31.87
N GLY A 272 -73.43 22.87 33.18
CA GLY A 272 -74.61 22.70 34.03
C GLY A 272 -75.45 23.98 34.08
N GLN A 273 -74.80 25.13 34.26
CA GLN A 273 -75.45 26.44 34.26
C GLN A 273 -75.93 26.81 32.84
N SER A 274 -75.17 26.51 31.80
CA SER A 274 -75.57 26.75 30.40
C SER A 274 -76.69 25.81 29.93
N ILE A 275 -76.76 24.57 30.40
CA ILE A 275 -77.87 23.64 30.14
C ILE A 275 -79.10 24.08 30.93
N SER A 276 -78.95 24.47 32.20
CA SER A 276 -80.05 25.02 33.00
C SER A 276 -80.58 26.30 32.36
N ASP A 277 -79.73 27.28 32.08
CA ASP A 277 -80.16 28.59 31.60
C ASP A 277 -80.59 28.57 30.11
N ASN A 278 -80.00 27.70 29.27
CA ASN A 278 -80.31 27.68 27.83
C ASN A 278 -81.25 26.57 27.37
N LEU A 279 -81.46 25.48 28.13
CA LEU A 279 -82.42 24.43 27.74
C LEU A 279 -83.69 24.41 28.59
N GLN A 280 -83.71 24.99 29.80
CA GLN A 280 -84.91 25.05 30.64
C GLN A 280 -86.04 25.83 29.98
N ALA A 281 -85.79 27.07 29.54
CA ALA A 281 -86.85 27.90 28.94
C ALA A 281 -87.38 27.33 27.61
N PRO A 282 -86.55 26.80 26.68
CA PRO A 282 -87.05 26.11 25.49
C PRO A 282 -87.79 24.80 25.81
N LEU A 283 -87.35 24.01 26.80
CA LEU A 283 -88.04 22.77 27.20
C LEU A 283 -89.38 23.06 27.89
N GLU A 284 -89.50 24.10 28.73
CA GLU A 284 -90.78 24.58 29.27
C GLU A 284 -91.69 25.12 28.18
N LYS A 285 -91.15 25.85 27.19
CA LYS A 285 -91.91 26.28 26.01
C LYS A 285 -92.39 25.09 25.17
N ILE A 286 -91.57 24.05 24.99
CA ILE A 286 -91.98 22.82 24.30
C ILE A 286 -93.06 22.09 25.11
N ALA A 287 -92.90 21.95 26.43
CA ALA A 287 -93.89 21.30 27.28
C ALA A 287 -95.24 22.05 27.28
N SER A 288 -95.23 23.38 27.41
CA SER A 288 -96.43 24.21 27.33
C SER A 288 -97.09 24.19 25.95
N SER A 289 -96.30 24.24 24.86
CA SER A 289 -96.81 24.13 23.49
C SER A 289 -97.35 22.74 23.17
N VAL A 290 -96.75 21.66 23.69
CA VAL A 290 -97.25 20.28 23.54
C VAL A 290 -98.54 20.07 24.35
N GLN A 291 -98.66 20.69 25.51
CA GLN A 291 -99.89 20.66 26.31
C GLN A 291 -101.04 21.45 25.66
N GLN A 292 -100.72 22.48 24.86
CA GLN A 292 -101.69 23.34 24.19
C GLN A 292 -102.07 22.86 22.77
N VAL A 293 -101.30 21.94 22.16
CA VAL A 293 -101.53 21.39 20.80
C VAL A 293 -102.16 19.98 20.83
N SER A 294 -102.70 19.53 21.97
CA SER A 294 -103.38 18.23 22.09
C SER A 294 -104.76 18.11 21.38
N GLY A 295 -105.06 19.00 20.43
CA GLY A 295 -106.25 18.91 19.58
C GLY A 295 -106.09 19.78 18.32
N ASP A 296 -105.57 19.17 17.25
CA ASP A 296 -105.51 19.67 15.87
C ASP A 296 -104.82 21.03 15.61
N GLN A 297 -103.53 21.01 15.19
CA GLN A 297 -103.03 21.69 13.97
C GLN A 297 -101.49 21.61 13.81
N SER A 298 -101.06 21.02 12.68
CA SER A 298 -99.69 20.66 12.28
C SER A 298 -98.72 21.82 11.99
N SER A 299 -99.16 23.08 12.08
CA SER A 299 -98.37 24.25 11.67
C SER A 299 -97.50 24.83 12.79
N ALA A 300 -97.91 24.69 14.06
CA ALA A 300 -97.17 25.23 15.21
C ALA A 300 -95.82 24.52 15.47
N VAL A 301 -95.68 23.28 15.02
CA VAL A 301 -94.45 22.49 15.19
C VAL A 301 -93.33 22.97 14.25
N GLN A 302 -93.70 23.48 13.07
CA GLN A 302 -92.72 23.87 12.05
C GLN A 302 -92.03 25.20 12.42
N GLU A 303 -92.76 26.14 12.99
CA GLU A 303 -92.22 27.41 13.52
C GLU A 303 -91.31 27.17 14.74
N LEU A 304 -91.67 26.20 15.60
CA LEU A 304 -90.87 25.82 16.77
C LEU A 304 -89.51 25.21 16.39
N MET A 305 -89.42 24.48 15.28
CA MET A 305 -88.16 23.92 14.79
C MET A 305 -87.23 24.98 14.18
N THR A 306 -87.78 26.00 13.52
CA THR A 306 -86.99 27.10 12.94
C THR A 306 -86.36 27.99 14.02
N ASP A 307 -87.11 28.29 15.09
CA ASP A 307 -86.61 29.10 16.20
C ASP A 307 -85.48 28.38 16.97
N VAL A 308 -85.60 27.07 17.21
CA VAL A 308 -84.57 26.27 17.89
C VAL A 308 -83.28 26.18 17.06
N LEU A 309 -83.39 26.00 15.74
CA LEU A 309 -82.22 25.91 14.85
C LEU A 309 -81.48 27.25 14.71
N THR A 310 -82.21 28.36 14.68
CA THR A 310 -81.60 29.70 14.57
C THR A 310 -80.83 30.04 15.84
N ALA A 311 -81.41 29.77 17.02
CA ALA A 311 -80.74 29.97 18.31
C ALA A 311 -79.46 29.12 18.44
N PHE A 312 -79.44 27.92 17.87
CA PHE A 312 -78.27 27.05 17.88
C PHE A 312 -77.11 27.58 17.01
N MET A 313 -77.40 28.07 15.79
CA MET A 313 -76.38 28.59 14.88
C MET A 313 -75.67 29.83 15.42
N THR A 314 -76.42 30.79 15.98
CA THR A 314 -75.82 32.01 16.55
C THR A 314 -74.87 31.71 17.71
N LYS A 315 -75.13 30.64 18.48
CA LYS A 315 -74.28 30.26 19.62
C LYS A 315 -73.00 29.52 19.20
N LEU A 316 -73.05 28.79 18.08
CA LEU A 316 -71.89 28.10 17.51
C LEU A 316 -70.83 29.12 17.02
N GLU A 317 -71.26 30.20 16.36
CA GLU A 317 -70.38 31.27 15.87
C GLU A 317 -69.65 32.00 17.02
N SER A 318 -70.35 32.29 18.12
CA SER A 318 -69.76 32.97 19.29
C SER A 318 -68.69 32.13 20.02
N THR A 319 -68.84 30.80 20.04
CA THR A 319 -67.93 29.91 20.80
C THR A 319 -66.58 29.75 20.07
N PHE A 320 -66.60 29.67 18.74
CA PHE A 320 -65.38 29.52 17.94
C PHE A 320 -64.52 30.79 17.86
N GLY A 321 -65.14 31.98 17.86
CA GLY A 321 -64.39 33.25 17.81
C GLY A 321 -63.47 33.47 19.00
N THR A 322 -63.89 33.04 20.20
CA THR A 322 -63.12 33.24 21.44
C THR A 322 -61.88 32.32 21.52
N GLN A 323 -61.96 31.12 20.92
CA GLN A 323 -60.85 30.15 20.86
C GLN A 323 -59.70 30.63 19.96
N MET A 324 -60.00 31.38 18.90
CA MET A 324 -59.03 31.84 17.89
C MET A 324 -58.06 32.90 18.46
N ASN A 325 -58.52 33.72 19.41
CA ASN A 325 -57.72 34.79 20.01
C ASN A 325 -56.59 34.25 20.91
N GLY A 326 -56.81 33.14 21.62
CA GLY A 326 -55.78 32.53 22.48
C GLY A 326 -54.58 31.98 21.70
N MET A 327 -54.76 31.63 20.42
CA MET A 327 -53.68 31.12 19.57
C MET A 327 -52.72 32.23 19.08
N SER A 328 -53.21 33.48 18.97
CA SER A 328 -52.40 34.64 18.55
C SER A 328 -51.38 35.05 19.64
N GLU A 329 -51.78 34.94 20.90
CA GLU A 329 -50.94 35.30 22.05
C GLU A 329 -49.71 34.39 22.18
N MET A 330 -49.89 33.10 21.90
CA MET A 330 -48.80 32.11 21.94
C MET A 330 -47.73 32.36 20.86
N MET A 331 -48.11 32.85 19.66
CA MET A 331 -47.13 33.22 18.63
C MET A 331 -46.28 34.44 19.01
N THR A 332 -46.84 35.37 19.79
CA THR A 332 -46.14 36.58 20.22
C THR A 332 -45.01 36.26 21.22
N GLN A 333 -45.23 35.29 22.12
CA GLN A 333 -44.20 34.85 23.06
C GLN A 333 -42.97 34.24 22.38
N SER A 334 -43.15 33.47 21.29
CA SER A 334 -42.04 32.86 20.55
C SER A 334 -41.09 33.88 19.91
N VAL A 335 -41.61 35.03 19.47
CA VAL A 335 -40.78 36.10 18.87
C VAL A 335 -39.90 36.79 19.92
N SER A 336 -40.34 36.85 21.17
CA SER A 336 -39.56 37.46 22.26
C SER A 336 -38.30 36.64 22.58
N ALA A 337 -38.41 35.31 22.61
CA ALA A 337 -37.27 34.43 22.87
C ALA A 337 -36.15 34.56 21.81
N MET A 338 -36.52 34.80 20.55
CA MET A 338 -35.53 35.05 19.48
C MET A 338 -34.74 36.34 19.67
N ARG A 339 -35.33 37.39 20.27
CA ARG A 339 -34.63 38.66 20.53
C ARG A 339 -33.57 38.53 21.63
N GLU A 340 -33.79 37.70 22.63
CA GLU A 340 -32.84 37.48 23.73
C GLU A 340 -31.54 36.84 23.24
N MET A 341 -31.62 35.92 22.28
CA MET A 341 -30.45 35.29 21.66
C MET A 341 -29.54 36.31 20.94
N GLN A 342 -30.13 37.33 20.32
CA GLN A 342 -29.40 38.38 19.62
C GLN A 342 -28.58 39.28 20.56
N LEU A 343 -29.07 39.51 21.79
CA LEU A 343 -28.35 40.28 22.80
C LEU A 343 -27.07 39.57 23.27
N GLY A 344 -27.10 38.24 23.39
CA GLY A 344 -25.94 37.44 23.79
C GLY A 344 -24.71 37.61 22.87
N PHE A 345 -24.91 37.73 21.55
CA PHE A 345 -23.82 37.95 20.60
C PHE A 345 -23.17 39.32 20.70
N THR A 346 -23.93 40.34 21.09
CA THR A 346 -23.42 41.71 21.22
C THR A 346 -22.47 41.84 22.41
N GLN A 347 -22.73 41.09 23.48
CA GLN A 347 -21.88 41.06 24.66
C GLN A 347 -20.49 40.47 24.37
N LEU A 348 -20.43 39.39 23.59
CA LEU A 348 -19.18 38.72 23.23
C LEU A 348 -18.19 39.65 22.49
N ILE A 349 -18.71 40.51 21.60
CA ILE A 349 -17.90 41.50 20.86
C ILE A 349 -17.34 42.59 21.79
N THR A 350 -18.10 42.96 22.82
CA THR A 350 -17.69 43.98 23.79
C THR A 350 -16.52 43.49 24.63
N ASP A 351 -16.56 42.23 25.08
CA ASP A 351 -15.48 41.64 25.89
C ASP A 351 -14.16 41.55 25.10
N MET A 352 -14.21 41.29 23.79
CA MET A 352 -13.03 41.30 22.93
C MET A 352 -12.36 42.68 22.84
N LYS A 353 -13.14 43.76 22.81
CA LYS A 353 -12.60 45.13 22.73
C LYS A 353 -11.83 45.52 23.99
N VAL A 354 -12.39 45.22 25.17
CA VAL A 354 -11.77 45.54 26.47
C VAL A 354 -10.43 44.83 26.64
N ASN A 355 -10.33 43.57 26.17
CA ASN A 355 -9.09 42.80 26.29
C ASN A 355 -7.95 43.36 25.41
N SER A 356 -8.30 43.98 24.27
CA SER A 356 -7.35 44.67 23.39
C SER A 356 -6.78 45.94 24.03
N GLU A 357 -7.64 46.77 24.63
CA GLU A 357 -7.23 48.02 25.29
C GLU A 357 -6.26 47.78 26.47
N ASN A 358 -6.47 46.70 27.23
CA ASN A 358 -5.57 46.31 28.32
C ASN A 358 -4.18 45.91 27.82
N SER A 359 -4.09 45.29 26.65
CA SER A 359 -2.81 44.90 26.04
C SER A 359 -2.00 46.12 25.61
N THR A 360 -2.63 47.14 25.03
CA THR A 360 -1.97 48.39 24.63
C THR A 360 -1.39 49.15 25.82
N LYS A 361 -2.14 49.25 26.94
CA LYS A 361 -1.64 49.87 28.18
C LYS A 361 -0.40 49.18 28.75
N SER A 362 -0.32 47.85 28.64
CA SER A 362 0.86 47.11 29.10
C SER A 362 2.11 47.47 28.31
N LEU A 363 1.97 47.75 27.02
CA LEU A 363 3.07 48.10 26.12
C LEU A 363 3.57 49.53 26.37
N GLU A 364 2.65 50.45 26.65
CA GLU A 364 2.94 51.84 27.02
C GLU A 364 3.75 51.93 28.33
N ASN A 365 3.42 51.09 29.32
CA ASN A 365 4.16 50.98 30.57
C ASN A 365 5.59 50.43 30.37
N GLN A 366 5.78 49.47 29.45
CA GLN A 366 7.11 48.94 29.14
C GLN A 366 8.00 49.98 28.45
N MET A 367 7.44 50.78 27.53
CA MET A 367 8.18 51.86 26.86
C MET A 367 8.61 52.95 27.85
N SER A 368 7.73 53.35 28.77
CA SER A 368 8.07 54.35 29.80
C SER A 368 9.25 53.90 30.67
N LYS A 369 9.27 52.62 31.05
CA LYS A 369 10.35 52.05 31.85
C LYS A 369 11.70 52.00 31.11
N MET A 370 11.66 51.77 29.80
CA MET A 370 12.86 51.79 28.96
C MET A 370 13.48 53.19 28.86
N ILE A 371 12.66 54.25 28.79
CA ILE A 371 13.14 55.64 28.75
C ILE A 371 13.81 56.02 30.08
N GLU A 372 13.24 55.59 31.20
CA GLU A 372 13.80 55.83 32.53
C GLU A 372 15.19 55.19 32.70
N ASP A 373 15.36 53.95 32.22
CA ASP A 373 16.66 53.25 32.23
C ASP A 373 17.72 53.96 31.37
N ILE A 374 17.33 54.54 30.22
CA ILE A 374 18.25 55.29 29.35
C ILE A 374 18.72 56.58 30.04
N GLN A 375 17.81 57.29 30.70
CA GLN A 375 18.14 58.54 31.41
C GLN A 375 19.11 58.29 32.57
N GLN A 376 18.92 57.19 33.33
CA GLN A 376 19.84 56.81 34.39
C GLN A 376 21.26 56.51 33.86
N LYS A 377 21.37 55.78 32.75
CA LYS A 377 22.68 55.50 32.14
C LYS A 377 23.38 56.76 31.61
N GLN A 378 22.61 57.73 31.12
CA GLN A 378 23.17 58.99 30.63
C GLN A 378 23.76 59.84 31.77
N ASN A 379 23.11 59.86 32.95
CA ASN A 379 23.63 60.56 34.12
C ASN A 379 24.92 59.92 34.65
N ALA A 380 24.98 58.59 34.74
CA ALA A 380 26.19 57.87 35.15
C ALA A 380 27.40 58.15 34.23
N MET A 381 27.15 58.33 32.93
CA MET A 381 28.19 58.69 31.96
C MET A 381 28.72 60.12 32.16
N SER A 382 27.87 61.05 32.62
CA SER A 382 28.27 62.42 32.91
C SER A 382 29.17 62.52 34.15
N ASP A 383 28.87 61.76 35.20
CA ASP A 383 29.71 61.69 36.41
C ASP A 383 31.12 61.16 36.11
N GLN A 384 31.22 60.19 35.21
CA GLN A 384 32.51 59.63 34.79
C GLN A 384 33.35 60.65 33.99
N MET A 385 32.70 61.55 33.24
CA MET A 385 33.37 62.64 32.51
C MET A 385 33.90 63.73 33.45
N ASN A 386 33.16 64.06 34.51
CA ASN A 386 33.61 65.03 35.53
C ASN A 386 34.84 64.55 36.30
N SER A 387 34.90 63.25 36.63
CA SER A 387 36.08 62.65 37.27
C SER A 387 37.35 62.75 36.41
N MET A 388 37.20 62.62 35.08
CA MET A 388 38.33 62.74 34.15
C MET A 388 38.91 64.16 34.08
N VAL A 389 38.07 65.19 34.21
CA VAL A 389 38.50 66.60 34.25
C VAL A 389 39.25 66.91 35.55
N GLU A 390 38.84 66.33 36.68
CA GLU A 390 39.54 66.51 37.95
C GLU A 390 40.96 65.92 37.93
N HIS A 391 41.16 64.78 37.25
CA HIS A 391 42.47 64.18 37.06
C HIS A 391 43.42 65.04 36.19
N LEU A 392 42.88 65.80 35.22
CA LEU A 392 43.66 66.74 34.42
C LEU A 392 44.04 68.00 35.22
N SER A 393 43.13 68.49 36.07
CA SER A 393 43.36 69.64 36.95
C SER A 393 44.52 69.42 37.93
N LYS A 394 44.57 68.24 38.58
CA LYS A 394 45.67 67.85 39.50
C LYS A 394 47.04 67.73 38.81
N GLY A 395 47.07 67.54 37.49
CA GLY A 395 48.32 67.52 36.70
C GLY A 395 48.93 68.92 36.49
N ALA A 396 48.10 69.96 36.43
CA ALA A 396 48.53 71.34 36.23
C ALA A 396 49.08 72.00 37.52
N GLU A 397 48.64 71.51 38.69
CA GLU A 397 49.04 72.02 40.01
C GLU A 397 50.52 71.72 40.35
N LYS A 398 51.17 70.81 39.61
CA LYS A 398 52.55 70.36 39.83
C LYS A 398 53.64 71.20 39.14
N ILE A 399 53.26 72.28 38.44
CA ILE A 399 54.17 73.15 37.65
C ILE A 399 54.40 74.53 38.35
N GLY A 400 53.89 74.70 39.57
CA GLY A 400 53.82 75.98 40.28
C GLY A 400 54.96 76.36 41.23
N GLU A 401 56.20 75.89 41.03
CA GLU A 401 57.28 76.10 42.00
C GLU A 401 58.61 76.59 41.38
N GLN A 402 58.57 77.61 40.50
CA GLN A 402 59.78 78.35 40.05
C GLN A 402 59.45 79.67 39.28
N GLY A 403 58.64 80.56 39.86
CA GLY A 403 58.04 81.70 39.14
C GLY A 403 58.42 83.12 39.58
N GLN A 404 59.42 83.31 40.45
CA GLN A 404 59.65 84.63 41.08
C GLN A 404 60.37 85.67 40.18
N TYR A 405 60.83 85.31 38.98
CA TYR A 405 61.51 86.23 38.03
C TYR A 405 60.63 86.60 36.81
N ALA A 406 59.40 86.07 36.71
CA ALA A 406 58.55 86.20 35.51
C ALA A 406 57.55 87.37 35.56
N ILE A 407 57.33 87.97 36.73
CA ILE A 407 56.26 88.96 36.95
C ILE A 407 56.59 90.35 36.35
N GLU A 408 57.87 90.72 36.26
CA GLU A 408 58.26 92.02 35.67
C GLU A 408 58.23 92.05 34.13
N GLN A 409 58.42 90.91 33.44
CA GLN A 409 58.25 90.85 31.98
C GLN A 409 56.77 90.69 31.55
N LEU A 410 55.90 90.18 32.43
CA LEU A 410 54.49 89.91 32.13
C LEU A 410 53.69 91.19 31.90
N ASN A 411 53.95 92.27 32.63
CA ASN A 411 53.20 93.53 32.48
C ASN A 411 53.43 94.20 31.12
N GLY A 412 54.58 94.00 30.47
CA GLY A 412 54.85 94.52 29.13
C GLY A 412 54.09 93.77 28.03
N LYS A 413 53.94 92.45 28.15
CA LYS A 413 53.29 91.61 27.12
C LYS A 413 51.76 91.58 27.21
N VAL A 414 51.18 91.83 28.39
CA VAL A 414 49.72 91.87 28.57
C VAL A 414 49.08 93.05 27.82
N SER A 415 49.77 94.20 27.74
CA SER A 415 49.26 95.37 27.03
C SER A 415 49.22 95.20 25.50
N GLU A 416 50.11 94.37 24.94
CA GLU A 416 50.15 94.06 23.50
C GLU A 416 49.06 93.04 23.10
N LEU A 417 48.77 92.08 24.00
CA LEU A 417 47.77 91.02 23.78
C LEU A 417 46.35 91.58 23.67
N ILE A 418 46.00 92.60 24.46
CA ILE A 418 44.67 93.21 24.47
C ILE A 418 44.37 93.94 23.14
N GLY A 419 45.37 94.56 22.52
CA GLY A 419 45.22 95.20 21.22
C GLY A 419 44.99 94.19 20.08
N HIS A 420 45.63 93.03 20.14
CA HIS A 420 45.51 92.00 19.10
C HIS A 420 44.19 91.21 19.19
N MET A 421 43.66 91.00 20.41
CA MET A 421 42.36 90.34 20.63
C MET A 421 41.16 91.17 20.14
N GLY A 422 41.23 92.50 20.25
CA GLY A 422 40.15 93.39 19.80
C GLY A 422 39.86 93.30 18.30
N GLY A 423 40.90 93.11 17.47
CA GLY A 423 40.76 92.98 16.02
C GLY A 423 40.29 91.60 15.55
N THR A 424 40.69 90.53 16.24
CA THR A 424 40.36 89.14 15.85
C THR A 424 38.91 88.78 16.19
N MET A 425 38.36 89.29 17.30
CA MET A 425 36.98 88.98 17.72
C MET A 425 35.93 89.53 16.75
N SER A 426 36.16 90.71 16.17
CA SER A 426 35.24 91.29 15.17
C SER A 426 35.22 90.51 13.85
N GLY A 427 36.35 89.93 13.43
CA GLY A 427 36.41 89.06 12.24
C GLY A 427 35.63 87.76 12.43
N VAL A 428 35.81 87.09 13.57
CA VAL A 428 35.14 85.82 13.88
C VAL A 428 33.62 85.98 13.96
N MET A 429 33.11 87.07 14.53
CA MET A 429 31.66 87.30 14.60
C MET A 429 31.02 87.53 13.22
N ALA A 430 31.74 88.19 12.30
CA ALA A 430 31.29 88.38 10.93
C ALA A 430 31.24 87.05 10.15
N ASP A 431 32.23 86.17 10.35
CA ASP A 431 32.27 84.85 9.73
C ASP A 431 31.18 83.92 10.28
N ILE A 432 30.90 83.93 11.58
CA ILE A 432 29.81 83.14 12.20
C ILE A 432 28.44 83.56 11.67
N ALA A 433 28.20 84.86 11.49
CA ALA A 433 26.93 85.36 10.95
C ALA A 433 26.72 84.89 9.50
N LYS A 434 27.78 84.91 8.68
CA LYS A 434 27.76 84.36 7.32
C LYS A 434 27.49 82.85 7.31
N GLN A 435 28.15 82.11 8.21
CA GLN A 435 28.03 80.66 8.28
C GLN A 435 26.63 80.20 8.71
N ARG A 436 25.95 80.94 9.60
CA ARG A 436 24.56 80.63 9.98
C ARG A 436 23.57 80.75 8.81
N ILE A 437 23.71 81.80 7.99
CA ILE A 437 22.80 82.02 6.85
C ILE A 437 22.96 80.89 5.80
N GLU A 438 24.20 80.45 5.56
CA GLU A 438 24.49 79.31 4.67
C GLU A 438 23.95 77.98 5.25
N GLN A 439 24.05 77.80 6.57
CA GLN A 439 23.58 76.61 7.27
C GLN A 439 22.05 76.50 7.23
N ASP A 440 21.32 77.58 7.52
CA ASP A 440 19.85 77.59 7.52
C ASP A 440 19.30 77.29 6.12
N ARG A 441 19.95 77.78 5.07
CA ARG A 441 19.59 77.47 3.68
C ARG A 441 19.79 75.99 3.34
N THR A 442 20.85 75.39 3.85
CA THR A 442 21.17 73.97 3.62
C THR A 442 20.19 73.04 4.35
N ILE A 443 19.77 73.41 5.57
CA ILE A 443 18.80 72.63 6.35
C ILE A 443 17.43 72.62 5.67
N ALA A 444 16.97 73.75 5.13
CA ALA A 444 15.70 73.83 4.41
C ALA A 444 15.70 72.97 3.14
N ASP A 445 16.80 72.98 2.37
CA ASP A 445 16.95 72.16 1.15
C ASP A 445 16.97 70.65 1.48
N ASN A 446 17.65 70.27 2.56
CA ASN A 446 17.67 68.89 3.03
C ASN A 446 16.31 68.40 3.55
N GLN A 447 15.54 69.24 4.26
CA GLN A 447 14.18 68.89 4.68
C GLN A 447 13.23 68.67 3.50
N HIS A 448 13.33 69.49 2.45
CA HIS A 448 12.51 69.31 1.26
C HIS A 448 12.85 68.01 0.54
N LYS A 449 14.15 67.72 0.35
CA LYS A 449 14.61 66.45 -0.24
C LYS A 449 14.18 65.23 0.58
N LEU A 450 14.24 65.30 1.91
CA LEU A 450 13.76 64.22 2.78
C LEU A 450 12.26 63.97 2.62
N HIS A 451 11.45 65.03 2.58
CA HIS A 451 10.00 64.89 2.36
C HIS A 451 9.67 64.29 0.99
N GLU A 452 10.34 64.74 -0.06
CA GLU A 452 10.18 64.22 -1.42
C GLU A 452 10.57 62.73 -1.48
N GLN A 453 11.71 62.36 -0.89
CA GLN A 453 12.16 60.97 -0.83
C GLN A 453 11.23 60.08 0.00
N SER A 454 10.76 60.54 1.17
CA SER A 454 9.80 59.78 1.99
C SER A 454 8.45 59.60 1.27
N SER A 455 7.99 60.59 0.50
CA SER A 455 6.76 60.46 -0.29
C SER A 455 6.89 59.40 -1.38
N ILE A 456 8.02 59.38 -2.10
CA ILE A 456 8.30 58.35 -3.12
C ILE A 456 8.38 56.97 -2.48
N LEU A 457 8.98 56.85 -1.30
CA LEU A 457 9.16 55.58 -0.60
C LEU A 457 7.82 55.01 -0.11
N ILE A 458 6.92 55.86 0.39
CA ILE A 458 5.56 55.47 0.80
C ILE A 458 4.72 55.04 -0.41
N ASP A 459 4.83 55.74 -1.53
CA ASP A 459 4.12 55.39 -2.77
C ASP A 459 4.61 54.03 -3.31
N SER A 460 5.93 53.81 -3.31
CA SER A 460 6.53 52.52 -3.68
C SER A 460 6.08 51.38 -2.76
N LEU A 461 6.02 51.60 -1.43
CA LEU A 461 5.50 50.61 -0.47
C LEU A 461 4.03 50.29 -0.72
N GLY A 462 3.22 51.29 -1.08
CA GLY A 462 1.82 51.10 -1.44
C GLY A 462 1.64 50.21 -2.68
N VAL A 463 2.49 50.40 -3.69
CA VAL A 463 2.51 49.55 -4.91
C VAL A 463 2.93 48.12 -4.56
N GLU A 464 4.00 47.93 -3.82
CA GLU A 464 4.51 46.61 -3.40
C GLU A 464 3.48 45.82 -2.56
N ILE A 465 2.80 46.47 -1.61
CA ILE A 465 1.74 45.83 -0.82
C ILE A 465 0.57 45.40 -1.71
N LYS A 466 0.22 46.22 -2.70
CA LYS A 466 -0.85 45.90 -3.65
C LYS A 466 -0.48 44.70 -4.52
N GLU A 467 0.77 44.62 -4.98
CA GLU A 467 1.28 43.46 -5.71
C GLU A 467 1.33 42.20 -4.84
N LEU A 468 1.73 42.32 -3.57
CA LEU A 468 1.74 41.20 -2.62
C LEU A 468 0.34 40.63 -2.39
N ILE A 469 -0.69 41.49 -2.26
CA ILE A 469 -2.09 41.07 -2.13
C ILE A 469 -2.54 40.30 -3.38
N VAL A 470 -2.21 40.79 -4.57
CA VAL A 470 -2.54 40.12 -5.85
C VAL A 470 -1.84 38.77 -5.96
N HIS A 471 -0.55 38.69 -5.64
CA HIS A 471 0.19 37.43 -5.65
C HIS A 471 -0.35 36.43 -4.62
N SER A 472 -0.72 36.90 -3.42
CA SER A 472 -1.32 36.07 -2.38
C SER A 472 -2.68 35.51 -2.82
N GLN A 473 -3.54 36.32 -3.45
CA GLN A 473 -4.81 35.88 -4.02
C GLN A 473 -4.61 34.81 -5.11
N ASN A 474 -3.67 35.02 -6.03
CA ASN A 474 -3.33 34.05 -7.07
C ASN A 474 -2.79 32.73 -6.51
N ALA A 475 -2.02 32.79 -5.43
CA ALA A 475 -1.51 31.61 -4.73
C ALA A 475 -2.63 30.82 -4.07
N VAL A 476 -3.57 31.50 -3.38
CA VAL A 476 -4.74 30.86 -2.75
C VAL A 476 -5.63 30.18 -3.81
N GLU A 477 -5.86 30.82 -4.95
CA GLU A 477 -6.60 30.24 -6.08
C GLU A 477 -5.90 28.98 -6.60
N SER A 478 -4.57 29.02 -6.76
CA SER A 478 -3.76 27.88 -7.18
C SER A 478 -3.79 26.73 -6.18
N TYR A 479 -3.72 27.02 -4.87
CA TYR A 479 -3.85 26.01 -3.83
C TYR A 479 -5.24 25.38 -3.81
N LYS A 480 -6.30 26.16 -3.97
CA LYS A 480 -7.67 25.65 -4.08
C LYS A 480 -7.80 24.68 -5.25
N ASN A 481 -7.29 25.06 -6.43
CA ASN A 481 -7.30 24.21 -7.62
C ASN A 481 -6.49 22.92 -7.41
N ASN A 482 -5.34 23.00 -6.76
CA ASN A 482 -4.52 21.84 -6.46
C ASN A 482 -5.18 20.89 -5.44
N ILE A 483 -5.82 21.43 -4.39
CA ILE A 483 -6.56 20.64 -3.40
C ILE A 483 -7.76 19.94 -4.06
N GLN A 484 -8.46 20.61 -4.98
CA GLN A 484 -9.55 19.99 -5.75
C GLN A 484 -9.04 18.84 -6.62
N LYS A 485 -7.93 19.05 -7.35
CA LYS A 485 -7.28 17.98 -8.14
C LYS A 485 -6.82 16.82 -7.28
N LEU A 486 -6.22 17.08 -6.12
CA LEU A 486 -5.81 16.04 -5.18
C LEU A 486 -7.03 15.26 -4.66
N THR A 487 -8.09 15.96 -4.25
CA THR A 487 -9.33 15.31 -3.79
C THR A 487 -9.94 14.42 -4.87
N GLN A 488 -9.97 14.91 -6.11
CA GLN A 488 -10.46 14.14 -7.26
C GLN A 488 -9.59 12.90 -7.50
N VAL A 489 -8.27 13.07 -7.62
CA VAL A 489 -7.34 11.94 -7.84
C VAL A 489 -7.42 10.93 -6.69
N THR A 490 -7.47 11.39 -5.44
CA THR A 490 -7.62 10.51 -4.27
C THR A 490 -8.94 9.73 -4.33
N THR A 491 -10.04 10.38 -4.72
CA THR A 491 -11.34 9.71 -4.88
C THR A 491 -11.31 8.67 -5.98
N ASP A 492 -10.73 9.01 -7.14
CA ASP A 492 -10.59 8.09 -8.28
C ASP A 492 -9.68 6.91 -7.92
N SER A 493 -8.57 7.16 -7.23
CA SER A 493 -7.65 6.12 -6.76
C SER A 493 -8.28 5.21 -5.71
N ILE A 494 -9.03 5.74 -4.74
CA ILE A 494 -9.75 4.92 -3.75
C ILE A 494 -10.81 4.06 -4.45
N THR A 495 -11.53 4.62 -5.42
CA THR A 495 -12.53 3.89 -6.20
C THR A 495 -11.89 2.78 -7.03
N GLY A 496 -10.78 3.08 -7.73
CA GLY A 496 -10.00 2.11 -8.49
C GLY A 496 -9.40 1.02 -7.61
N MET A 497 -8.90 1.37 -6.42
CA MET A 497 -8.37 0.41 -5.43
C MET A 497 -9.47 -0.50 -4.88
N ASN A 498 -10.68 0.04 -4.61
CA ASN A 498 -11.81 -0.76 -4.16
C ASN A 498 -12.28 -1.74 -5.24
N ASN A 499 -12.35 -1.29 -6.50
CA ASN A 499 -12.64 -2.17 -7.63
C ASN A 499 -11.55 -3.23 -7.84
N GLY A 500 -10.27 -2.86 -7.68
CA GLY A 500 -9.15 -3.80 -7.74
C GLY A 500 -9.21 -4.85 -6.63
N ALA A 501 -9.50 -4.44 -5.39
CA ALA A 501 -9.68 -5.33 -4.26
C ALA A 501 -10.86 -6.30 -4.49
N GLU A 502 -11.96 -5.82 -5.06
CA GLU A 502 -13.10 -6.67 -5.41
C GLU A 502 -12.76 -7.67 -6.53
N LYS A 503 -12.04 -7.25 -7.59
CA LYS A 503 -11.51 -8.17 -8.62
C LYS A 503 -10.58 -9.22 -8.01
N MET A 504 -9.69 -8.84 -7.10
CA MET A 504 -8.80 -9.77 -6.38
C MET A 504 -9.59 -10.76 -5.51
N ARG A 505 -10.64 -10.28 -4.81
CA ARG A 505 -11.53 -11.12 -4.01
C ARG A 505 -12.23 -12.17 -4.88
N ILE A 506 -12.78 -11.76 -6.03
CA ILE A 506 -13.43 -12.68 -6.98
C ILE A 506 -12.43 -13.69 -7.54
N ALA A 507 -11.22 -13.25 -7.91
CA ALA A 507 -10.18 -14.16 -8.39
C ALA A 507 -9.79 -15.19 -7.31
N SER A 508 -9.63 -14.75 -6.05
CA SER A 508 -9.34 -15.64 -4.92
C SER A 508 -10.45 -16.67 -4.69
N GLU A 509 -11.73 -16.26 -4.80
CA GLU A 509 -12.87 -17.16 -4.74
C GLU A 509 -12.81 -18.21 -5.87
N GLN A 510 -12.52 -17.80 -7.10
CA GLN A 510 -12.37 -18.72 -8.24
C GLN A 510 -11.22 -19.70 -8.03
N PHE A 511 -10.09 -19.25 -7.50
CA PHE A 511 -8.97 -20.13 -7.13
C PHE A 511 -9.36 -21.14 -6.05
N ASN A 512 -10.11 -20.72 -5.04
CA ASN A 512 -10.61 -21.62 -4.00
C ASN A 512 -11.54 -22.69 -4.58
N ILE A 513 -12.47 -22.30 -5.46
CA ILE A 513 -13.37 -23.24 -6.15
C ILE A 513 -12.56 -24.22 -7.03
N ALA A 514 -11.55 -23.74 -7.76
CA ALA A 514 -10.67 -24.61 -8.54
C ALA A 514 -9.92 -25.61 -7.64
N GLY A 515 -9.43 -25.16 -6.48
CA GLY A 515 -8.79 -26.01 -5.48
C GLY A 515 -9.72 -27.12 -4.96
N THR A 516 -10.97 -26.78 -4.60
CA THR A 516 -11.95 -27.79 -4.18
C THR A 516 -12.31 -28.78 -5.28
N SER A 517 -12.35 -28.33 -6.54
CA SER A 517 -12.61 -29.19 -7.70
C SER A 517 -11.48 -30.20 -7.92
N LEU A 518 -10.21 -29.77 -7.74
CA LEU A 518 -9.05 -30.66 -7.80
C LEU A 518 -9.11 -31.73 -6.71
N ILE A 519 -9.44 -31.36 -5.47
CA ILE A 519 -9.62 -32.33 -4.38
C ILE A 519 -10.67 -33.38 -4.75
N SER A 520 -11.82 -32.96 -5.29
CA SER A 520 -12.86 -33.89 -5.73
C SER A 520 -12.40 -34.84 -6.86
N VAL A 521 -11.62 -34.35 -7.82
CA VAL A 521 -11.02 -35.19 -8.88
C VAL A 521 -10.02 -36.18 -8.29
N THR A 522 -9.20 -35.77 -7.34
CA THR A 522 -8.26 -36.64 -6.63
C THR A 522 -8.99 -37.75 -5.87
N ASP A 523 -10.06 -37.43 -5.14
CA ASP A 523 -10.88 -38.41 -4.42
C ASP A 523 -11.52 -39.43 -5.37
N LYS A 524 -12.14 -38.95 -6.46
CA LYS A 524 -12.73 -39.84 -7.49
C LYS A 524 -11.70 -40.74 -8.15
N THR A 525 -10.50 -40.22 -8.39
CA THR A 525 -9.39 -41.00 -8.95
C THR A 525 -8.92 -42.07 -7.97
N SER A 526 -8.82 -41.74 -6.69
CA SER A 526 -8.48 -42.71 -5.64
C SER A 526 -9.54 -43.83 -5.53
N GLN A 527 -10.82 -43.47 -5.64
CA GLN A 527 -11.91 -44.45 -5.67
C GLN A 527 -11.81 -45.38 -6.89
N LEU A 528 -11.57 -44.82 -8.08
CA LEU A 528 -11.35 -45.58 -9.31
C LEU A 528 -10.18 -46.57 -9.19
N ILE A 529 -9.04 -46.13 -8.61
CA ILE A 529 -7.88 -47.01 -8.37
C ILE A 529 -8.29 -48.17 -7.44
N SER A 530 -9.07 -47.90 -6.40
CA SER A 530 -9.57 -48.95 -5.51
C SER A 530 -10.48 -49.93 -6.25
N GLU A 531 -11.45 -49.46 -7.03
CA GLU A 531 -12.37 -50.30 -7.80
C GLU A 531 -11.63 -51.17 -8.84
N VAL A 532 -10.64 -50.59 -9.53
CA VAL A 532 -9.76 -51.32 -10.46
C VAL A 532 -8.96 -52.41 -9.73
N THR A 533 -8.42 -52.10 -8.55
CA THR A 533 -7.66 -53.06 -7.73
C THR A 533 -8.54 -54.21 -7.25
N THR A 534 -9.73 -53.90 -6.72
CA THR A 534 -10.71 -54.92 -6.29
C THR A 534 -11.13 -55.81 -7.46
N THR A 535 -11.43 -55.21 -8.62
CA THR A 535 -11.82 -55.96 -9.81
C THR A 535 -10.68 -56.86 -10.32
N SER A 536 -9.44 -56.37 -10.33
CA SER A 536 -8.24 -57.17 -10.66
C SER A 536 -8.06 -58.36 -9.72
N THR A 537 -8.35 -58.16 -8.43
CA THR A 537 -8.30 -59.23 -7.42
C THR A 537 -9.37 -60.28 -7.70
N HIS A 538 -10.62 -59.87 -7.97
CA HIS A 538 -11.69 -60.79 -8.36
C HIS A 538 -11.37 -61.55 -9.65
N LEU A 539 -10.79 -60.89 -10.64
CA LEU A 539 -10.42 -61.50 -11.91
C LEU A 539 -9.29 -62.52 -11.73
N THR A 540 -8.33 -62.23 -10.85
CA THR A 540 -7.27 -63.18 -10.47
C THR A 540 -7.86 -64.40 -9.76
N SER A 541 -8.78 -64.21 -8.82
CA SER A 541 -9.48 -65.32 -8.14
C SER A 541 -10.32 -66.16 -9.10
N ALA A 542 -11.07 -65.52 -10.00
CA ALA A 542 -11.86 -66.20 -11.02
C ALA A 542 -10.95 -67.01 -11.97
N SER A 543 -9.82 -66.44 -12.39
CA SER A 543 -8.81 -67.12 -13.21
C SER A 543 -8.23 -68.35 -12.50
N ASN A 544 -7.89 -68.24 -11.22
CA ASN A 544 -7.39 -69.38 -10.43
C ASN A 544 -8.44 -70.49 -10.29
N ASN A 545 -9.70 -70.13 -10.06
CA ASN A 545 -10.81 -71.09 -10.00
C ASN A 545 -11.02 -71.80 -11.34
N LEU A 546 -10.90 -71.07 -12.46
CA LEU A 546 -11.00 -71.64 -13.80
C LEU A 546 -9.85 -72.58 -14.12
N ILE A 547 -8.63 -72.22 -13.74
CA ILE A 547 -7.46 -73.11 -13.87
C ILE A 547 -7.69 -74.41 -13.08
N SER A 548 -8.22 -74.31 -11.86
CA SER A 548 -8.56 -75.49 -11.04
C SER A 548 -9.65 -76.33 -11.69
N LEU A 549 -10.75 -75.70 -12.13
CA LEU A 549 -11.88 -76.39 -12.77
C LEU A 549 -11.45 -77.09 -14.06
N LEU A 550 -10.61 -76.44 -14.88
CA LEU A 550 -10.04 -77.04 -16.10
C LEU A 550 -9.12 -78.23 -15.77
N SER A 551 -8.36 -78.15 -14.68
CA SER A 551 -7.52 -79.27 -14.23
C SER A 551 -8.36 -80.44 -13.75
N ASP A 552 -9.38 -80.21 -12.93
CA ASP A 552 -10.28 -81.25 -12.43
C ASP A 552 -11.07 -81.89 -13.56
N TYR A 553 -11.51 -81.08 -14.52
CA TYR A 553 -12.15 -81.54 -15.74
C TYR A 553 -11.23 -82.46 -16.56
N LYS A 554 -9.97 -82.06 -16.79
CA LYS A 554 -8.99 -82.88 -17.51
C LYS A 554 -8.79 -84.23 -16.82
N ASN A 555 -8.71 -84.24 -15.49
CA ASN A 555 -8.59 -85.46 -14.70
C ASN A 555 -9.84 -86.36 -14.80
N SER A 556 -11.04 -85.76 -14.81
CA SER A 556 -12.31 -86.48 -14.99
C SER A 556 -12.42 -87.08 -16.39
N GLN A 557 -12.06 -86.32 -17.43
CA GLN A 557 -12.03 -86.79 -18.81
C GLN A 557 -11.08 -87.97 -18.99
N ASP A 558 -9.88 -87.91 -18.41
CA ASP A 558 -8.92 -89.03 -18.40
C ASP A 558 -9.47 -90.26 -17.67
N SER A 559 -10.20 -90.06 -16.56
CA SER A 559 -10.82 -91.14 -15.79
C SER A 559 -11.94 -91.83 -16.56
N VAL A 560 -12.81 -91.07 -17.22
CA VAL A 560 -13.88 -91.60 -18.08
C VAL A 560 -13.30 -92.31 -19.31
N ASN A 561 -12.27 -91.75 -19.95
CA ASN A 561 -11.57 -92.43 -21.05
C ASN A 561 -10.95 -93.77 -20.60
N LYS A 562 -10.32 -93.82 -19.42
CA LYS A 562 -9.79 -95.07 -18.84
C LYS A 562 -10.90 -96.07 -18.53
N ALA A 563 -12.03 -95.62 -17.99
CA ALA A 563 -13.18 -96.48 -17.69
C ALA A 563 -13.77 -97.09 -18.97
N ILE A 564 -13.96 -96.29 -20.02
CA ILE A 564 -14.40 -96.75 -21.35
C ILE A 564 -13.41 -97.79 -21.90
N SER A 565 -12.11 -97.47 -21.90
CA SER A 565 -11.08 -98.41 -22.41
C SER A 565 -11.04 -99.72 -21.63
N THR A 566 -11.23 -99.67 -20.32
CA THR A 566 -11.30 -100.86 -19.46
C THR A 566 -12.54 -101.69 -19.78
N LEU A 567 -13.71 -101.06 -19.93
CA LEU A 567 -14.96 -101.72 -20.31
C LEU A 567 -14.88 -102.34 -21.71
N GLU A 568 -14.31 -101.65 -22.70
CA GLU A 568 -14.06 -102.19 -24.03
C GLU A 568 -13.13 -103.42 -23.99
N GLY A 569 -12.10 -103.36 -23.14
CA GLY A 569 -11.21 -104.50 -22.88
C GLY A 569 -11.95 -105.69 -22.26
N LEU A 570 -12.80 -105.44 -21.27
CA LEU A 570 -13.64 -106.46 -20.63
C LEU A 570 -14.68 -107.05 -21.59
N ILE A 571 -15.28 -106.24 -22.47
CA ILE A 571 -16.20 -106.71 -23.51
C ILE A 571 -15.48 -107.64 -24.49
N LYS A 572 -14.29 -107.26 -24.95
CA LYS A 572 -13.47 -108.11 -25.84
C LYS A 572 -13.08 -109.43 -25.18
N GLN A 573 -12.71 -109.40 -23.89
CA GLN A 573 -12.41 -110.60 -23.11
C GLN A 573 -13.65 -111.49 -22.96
N ALA A 574 -14.81 -110.91 -22.63
CA ALA A 574 -16.07 -111.62 -22.45
C ALA A 574 -16.62 -112.21 -23.76
N GLN A 575 -16.35 -111.59 -24.92
CA GLN A 575 -16.69 -112.14 -26.25
C GLN A 575 -15.83 -113.36 -26.62
N SER A 576 -14.61 -113.44 -26.08
CA SER A 576 -13.67 -114.55 -26.36
C SER A 576 -13.89 -115.77 -25.46
N GLU A 577 -14.59 -115.65 -24.34
CA GLU A 577 -14.84 -116.74 -23.40
C GLU A 577 -16.17 -117.46 -23.70
N ALA A 578 -16.09 -118.74 -24.06
CA ALA A 578 -17.25 -119.57 -24.38
C ALA A 578 -18.03 -119.91 -23.10
N GLY A 579 -19.19 -119.26 -22.90
CA GLY A 579 -20.11 -119.56 -21.78
C GLY A 579 -20.73 -118.35 -21.10
N MET A 580 -20.44 -117.12 -21.53
CA MET A 580 -20.98 -115.91 -20.91
C MET A 580 -22.43 -115.61 -21.35
N ASN A 581 -23.27 -115.17 -20.40
CA ASN A 581 -24.68 -114.82 -20.64
C ASN A 581 -24.81 -113.55 -21.50
N THR A 582 -25.56 -113.62 -22.60
CA THR A 582 -25.77 -112.52 -23.57
C THR A 582 -26.17 -111.20 -22.91
N LYS A 583 -26.91 -111.28 -21.79
CA LYS A 583 -27.36 -110.13 -21.02
C LYS A 583 -26.22 -109.30 -20.40
N MET A 584 -25.12 -109.92 -19.98
CA MET A 584 -23.99 -109.18 -19.40
C MET A 584 -23.20 -108.40 -20.46
N LEU A 585 -23.10 -108.95 -21.68
CA LEU A 585 -22.52 -108.25 -22.83
C LEU A 585 -23.42 -107.08 -23.27
N GLU A 586 -24.74 -107.24 -23.18
CA GLU A 586 -25.70 -106.16 -23.42
C GLU A 586 -25.55 -105.04 -22.38
N ASP A 587 -25.50 -105.37 -21.08
CA ASP A 587 -25.31 -104.40 -20.00
C ASP A 587 -23.97 -103.66 -20.12
N MET A 588 -22.87 -104.34 -20.48
CA MET A 588 -21.57 -103.71 -20.71
C MET A 588 -21.56 -102.78 -21.93
N ASN A 589 -22.26 -103.13 -23.00
CA ASN A 589 -22.44 -102.23 -24.16
C ASN A 589 -23.29 -101.01 -23.80
N GLN A 590 -24.35 -101.19 -23.00
CA GLN A 590 -25.16 -100.07 -22.49
C GLN A 590 -24.32 -99.14 -21.59
N MET A 591 -23.50 -99.69 -20.69
CA MET A 591 -22.63 -98.90 -19.81
C MET A 591 -21.53 -98.16 -20.59
N THR A 592 -20.98 -98.78 -21.63
CA THR A 592 -20.03 -98.12 -22.55
C THR A 592 -20.70 -96.98 -23.33
N THR A 593 -21.95 -97.18 -23.76
CA THR A 593 -22.74 -96.14 -24.43
C THR A 593 -23.04 -94.99 -23.47
N ALA A 594 -23.43 -95.29 -22.23
CA ALA A 594 -23.67 -94.29 -21.20
C ALA A 594 -22.41 -93.48 -20.85
N LEU A 595 -21.23 -94.11 -20.73
CA LEU A 595 -19.98 -93.40 -20.49
C LEU A 595 -19.54 -92.55 -21.69
N ASN A 596 -19.78 -93.01 -22.92
CA ASN A 596 -19.55 -92.19 -24.11
C ASN A 596 -20.49 -90.98 -24.16
N GLN A 597 -21.74 -91.14 -23.71
CA GLN A 597 -22.68 -90.03 -23.55
C GLN A 597 -22.19 -89.03 -22.49
N VAL A 598 -21.73 -89.49 -21.32
CA VAL A 598 -21.13 -88.64 -20.28
C VAL A 598 -19.88 -87.91 -20.80
N LYS A 599 -19.03 -88.59 -21.57
CA LYS A 599 -17.87 -87.97 -22.23
C LYS A 599 -18.27 -86.83 -23.17
N LYS A 600 -19.33 -87.04 -23.95
CA LYS A 600 -19.88 -86.03 -24.87
C LYS A 600 -20.48 -84.84 -24.10
N GLU A 601 -21.31 -85.11 -23.08
CA GLU A 601 -21.89 -84.08 -22.23
C GLU A 601 -20.83 -83.25 -21.50
N MET A 602 -19.74 -83.88 -21.07
CA MET A 602 -18.59 -83.17 -20.51
C MET A 602 -17.95 -82.23 -21.55
N GLN A 603 -17.76 -82.69 -22.81
CA GLN A 603 -17.21 -81.85 -23.88
C GLN A 603 -18.12 -80.65 -24.19
N ASP A 604 -19.42 -80.89 -24.31
CA ASP A 604 -20.42 -79.84 -24.56
C ASP A 604 -20.44 -78.81 -23.40
N TYR A 605 -20.30 -79.26 -22.15
CA TYR A 605 -20.20 -78.37 -20.99
C TYR A 605 -18.94 -77.49 -21.02
N LEU A 606 -17.78 -78.04 -21.41
CA LEU A 606 -16.54 -77.26 -21.51
C LEU A 606 -16.61 -76.21 -22.63
N GLU A 607 -17.24 -76.54 -23.75
CA GLU A 607 -17.48 -75.59 -24.84
C GLU A 607 -18.39 -74.43 -24.37
N GLN A 608 -19.44 -74.72 -23.60
CA GLN A 608 -20.30 -73.70 -22.99
C GLN A 608 -19.54 -72.83 -21.98
N VAL A 609 -18.70 -73.42 -21.12
CA VAL A 609 -17.88 -72.66 -20.16
C VAL A 609 -16.89 -71.74 -20.90
N SER A 610 -16.28 -72.22 -21.98
CA SER A 610 -15.38 -71.42 -22.83
C SER A 610 -16.11 -70.24 -23.47
N ASP A 611 -17.32 -70.47 -23.99
CA ASP A 611 -18.14 -69.41 -24.60
C ASP A 611 -18.57 -68.34 -23.57
N VAL A 612 -18.96 -68.76 -22.35
CA VAL A 612 -19.24 -67.84 -21.24
C VAL A 612 -18.00 -67.06 -20.82
N LEU A 613 -16.81 -67.68 -20.85
CA LEU A 613 -15.55 -67.00 -20.56
C LEU A 613 -15.27 -65.87 -21.55
N VAL A 614 -15.35 -66.18 -22.85
CA VAL A 614 -15.10 -65.22 -23.92
C VAL A 614 -16.06 -64.03 -23.79
N LYS A 615 -17.36 -64.31 -23.61
CA LYS A 615 -18.37 -63.27 -23.38
C LYS A 615 -18.10 -62.44 -22.13
N SER A 616 -17.62 -63.05 -21.05
CA SER A 616 -17.28 -62.35 -19.81
C SER A 616 -16.04 -61.45 -19.98
N PHE A 617 -15.02 -61.91 -20.70
CA PHE A 617 -13.83 -61.10 -21.00
C PHE A 617 -14.13 -59.95 -21.96
N ASP A 618 -14.96 -60.17 -22.99
CA ASP A 618 -15.41 -59.10 -23.88
C ASP A 618 -16.24 -58.06 -23.13
N SER A 619 -17.17 -58.50 -22.26
CA SER A 619 -17.97 -57.60 -21.43
C SER A 619 -17.11 -56.83 -20.43
N PHE A 620 -16.08 -57.45 -19.86
CA PHE A 620 -15.10 -56.77 -19.02
C PHE A 620 -14.30 -55.71 -19.80
N GLY A 621 -13.77 -56.07 -20.97
CA GLY A 621 -13.06 -55.13 -21.85
C GLY A 621 -13.91 -53.91 -22.21
N ALA A 622 -15.16 -54.14 -22.62
CA ALA A 622 -16.12 -53.08 -22.92
C ALA A 622 -16.44 -52.22 -21.69
N SER A 623 -16.57 -52.82 -20.50
CA SER A 623 -16.82 -52.11 -19.25
C SER A 623 -15.63 -51.25 -18.81
N VAL A 624 -14.41 -51.77 -18.97
CA VAL A 624 -13.16 -51.03 -18.69
C VAL A 624 -13.00 -49.87 -19.66
N GLU A 625 -13.22 -50.08 -20.96
CA GLU A 625 -13.19 -49.01 -21.97
C GLU A 625 -14.24 -47.94 -21.68
N THR A 626 -15.47 -48.35 -21.36
CA THR A 626 -16.56 -47.42 -21.00
C THR A 626 -16.22 -46.60 -19.75
N SER A 627 -15.70 -47.26 -18.71
CA SER A 627 -15.33 -46.60 -17.45
C SER A 627 -14.13 -45.65 -17.62
N LEU A 628 -13.11 -46.06 -18.38
CA LEU A 628 -11.98 -45.20 -18.74
C LEU A 628 -12.41 -44.00 -19.58
N ASN A 629 -13.25 -44.20 -20.60
CA ASN A 629 -13.77 -43.11 -21.42
C ASN A 629 -14.65 -42.16 -20.60
N HIS A 630 -15.45 -42.68 -19.66
CA HIS A 630 -16.24 -41.86 -18.76
C HIS A 630 -15.37 -41.03 -17.82
N SER A 631 -14.35 -41.65 -17.22
CA SER A 631 -13.39 -40.97 -16.33
C SER A 631 -12.56 -39.93 -17.08
N LEU A 632 -12.05 -40.26 -18.26
CA LEU A 632 -11.32 -39.33 -19.13
C LEU A 632 -12.23 -38.17 -19.55
N GLY A 633 -13.50 -38.43 -19.89
CA GLY A 633 -14.47 -37.39 -20.23
C GLY A 633 -14.78 -36.46 -19.06
N ILE A 634 -14.92 -36.99 -17.83
CA ILE A 634 -15.08 -36.16 -16.62
C ILE A 634 -13.82 -35.34 -16.36
N TYR A 635 -12.64 -35.95 -16.49
CA TYR A 635 -11.36 -35.28 -16.28
C TYR A 635 -11.18 -34.14 -17.28
N ASP A 636 -11.38 -34.38 -18.57
CA ASP A 636 -11.25 -33.39 -19.64
C ASP A 636 -12.23 -32.23 -19.45
N ASN A 637 -13.50 -32.50 -19.14
CA ASN A 637 -14.50 -31.46 -18.88
C ASN A 637 -14.16 -30.64 -17.60
N THR A 638 -13.68 -31.29 -16.55
CA THR A 638 -13.31 -30.58 -15.30
C THR A 638 -12.04 -29.75 -15.50
N LEU A 639 -11.08 -30.25 -16.28
CA LEU A 639 -9.87 -29.54 -16.65
C LEU A 639 -10.19 -28.33 -17.55
N ASP A 640 -11.05 -28.49 -18.56
CA ASP A 640 -11.54 -27.41 -19.42
C ASP A 640 -12.25 -26.32 -18.59
N GLN A 641 -13.11 -26.70 -17.64
CA GLN A 641 -13.76 -25.73 -16.74
C GLN A 641 -12.75 -25.01 -15.84
N ALA A 642 -11.76 -25.72 -15.28
CA ALA A 642 -10.72 -25.10 -14.47
C ALA A 642 -9.86 -24.14 -15.29
N VAL A 643 -9.47 -24.52 -16.51
CA VAL A 643 -8.72 -23.68 -17.45
C VAL A 643 -9.53 -22.47 -17.88
N LYS A 644 -10.83 -22.61 -18.18
CA LYS A 644 -11.72 -21.48 -18.50
C LYS A 644 -11.88 -20.51 -17.34
N ARG A 645 -12.02 -21.00 -16.11
CA ARG A 645 -12.11 -20.15 -14.91
C ARG A 645 -10.79 -19.41 -14.64
N LEU A 646 -9.66 -20.10 -14.77
CA LEU A 646 -8.33 -19.49 -14.69
C LEU A 646 -8.12 -18.43 -15.78
N SER A 647 -8.46 -18.76 -17.02
CA SER A 647 -8.40 -17.84 -18.15
C SER A 647 -9.24 -16.60 -17.88
N SER A 648 -10.47 -16.75 -17.41
CA SER A 648 -11.34 -15.64 -17.05
C SER A 648 -10.78 -14.79 -15.91
N GLY A 649 -10.16 -15.41 -14.90
CA GLY A 649 -9.47 -14.69 -13.81
C GLY A 649 -8.24 -13.91 -14.30
N VAL A 650 -7.44 -14.51 -15.20
CA VAL A 650 -6.27 -13.88 -15.81
C VAL A 650 -6.67 -12.74 -16.76
N GLU A 651 -7.75 -12.91 -17.52
CA GLU A 651 -8.32 -11.88 -18.41
C GLU A 651 -8.93 -10.73 -17.60
N GLY A 652 -9.52 -11.03 -16.44
CA GLY A 652 -9.95 -10.02 -15.45
C GLY A 652 -8.80 -9.21 -14.86
N LEU A 653 -7.63 -9.82 -14.67
CA LEU A 653 -6.39 -9.14 -14.25
C LEU A 653 -5.75 -8.36 -15.42
N GLY A 654 -5.74 -8.92 -16.62
CA GLY A 654 -5.25 -8.28 -17.84
C GLY A 654 -6.01 -7.00 -18.16
N SER A 655 -7.34 -7.06 -18.15
CA SER A 655 -8.20 -5.87 -18.33
C SER A 655 -7.96 -4.81 -17.26
N PHE A 656 -7.68 -5.20 -16.01
CA PHE A 656 -7.32 -4.24 -14.97
C PHE A 656 -5.97 -3.57 -15.24
N VAL A 657 -4.97 -4.33 -15.71
CA VAL A 657 -3.66 -3.76 -16.08
C VAL A 657 -3.80 -2.81 -17.27
N GLU A 658 -4.64 -3.15 -18.23
CA GLU A 658 -4.93 -2.33 -19.41
C GLU A 658 -5.68 -1.05 -19.05
N ASP A 659 -6.72 -1.13 -18.19
CA ASP A 659 -7.42 0.03 -17.61
C ASP A 659 -6.44 0.95 -16.86
N LEU A 660 -5.48 0.37 -16.14
CA LEU A 660 -4.47 1.11 -15.37
C LEU A 660 -3.44 1.76 -16.30
N GLU A 661 -3.06 1.11 -17.39
CA GLU A 661 -2.21 1.68 -18.45
C GLU A 661 -2.91 2.85 -19.15
N ASP A 662 -4.20 2.73 -19.45
CA ASP A 662 -5.00 3.78 -20.09
C ASP A 662 -5.19 5.01 -19.19
N ILE A 663 -5.42 4.81 -17.88
CA ILE A 663 -5.45 5.90 -16.90
C ILE A 663 -4.10 6.63 -16.83
N VAL A 664 -2.99 5.89 -16.91
CA VAL A 664 -1.64 6.47 -16.91
C VAL A 664 -1.37 7.23 -18.23
N ARG A 665 -1.83 6.70 -19.37
CA ARG A 665 -1.70 7.37 -20.69
C ARG A 665 -2.54 8.64 -20.80
N GLN A 666 -3.78 8.65 -20.30
CA GLN A 666 -4.64 9.84 -20.30
C GLN A 666 -4.06 11.01 -19.49
N LYS A 667 -3.22 10.74 -18.48
CA LYS A 667 -2.55 11.80 -17.69
C LYS A 667 -1.29 12.39 -18.34
N LYS A 668 -0.79 11.77 -19.42
CA LYS A 668 0.44 12.18 -20.10
C LYS A 668 0.19 13.15 -21.26
N ASN A 669 -1.07 13.29 -21.68
CA ASN A 669 -1.58 14.33 -22.57
C ASN A 669 -2.38 15.35 -21.76
#